data_AF-A0A3A1YVP2-F1
#
_entry.id   AF-A0A3A1YVP2-F1
#
_cell.length_a   1.000
_cell.length_b   1.000
_cell.length_c   1.000
_cell.angle_alpha   90.00
_cell.angle_beta   90.00
_cell.angle_gamma   90.00
#
_symmetry.space_group_name_H-M   'P 1'
#
loop_
_entity.id
_entity.type
_entity.pdbx_description
1 polymer ?
#
loop_
_entity_poly.entity_id
_entity_poly.type
_entity_poly.pdbx_seq_one_letter_code
_entity_poly.pdbx_strand_id
1 'polypeptide(L)'
;MNITNSTFVFSGNRLQLIAQNNFSLTNSSITATNYTIGSYETSGNYSNLNYYVNISNSTVCATGTGKSYIRSSTAGNLTLSDTSVNSSNGSLDVYYNGNGTFSDTTIDASNLTLQTNVSYQNSRTTTFDNSSVNVSNSFNYNNTCATLVLEGSSLNGSDTANININAHNFTVNSSNISGSNVTVCATNGLLDFNNANVVSQNNLLLNSSGGDINFSDTNLTVTDGDMSICASNNVSITADNVNISLGSNSNLSVYGGKNASISDVSLNASNLKVGGGNVSVNNASLDSTYSTKVSGSNVSVVNATISSAQDTVVNGTNLDINQSVVNGAAVSVSASNNASIASSNISAANNLDIGADNVSINNNSNIAGNKVAINATGSIVATDSNLTSEVVNLSASSNITLANSNISANQAANLVANDTLSLNASSVNSTNGTVDVSANGAVVLTNGTNVSAEIVANVSSNNGTITADDSNITAGNVSVNAKENVTLENSNISANTSASVSSTNGSVSLYDSNISTGNLIVNAAANVTLTNSNISANEAANVSANGSITATDSNITANQANLNAKENVSLSNTNISADQGVEIAANGTVEVNASSVSANASSVAITGNQGVNLTNGTNLSAAESVNVDASNGSVNATDSNITTNGTVSVTAAEKITVDNANISSDSVELTANKTVTVENATVDSHINTTIDAAVVEINDGSEVNGTNTVVNGTYVTISNGSVVTAINNATVSGSNINLDNATVNGTNATVAGGEVNITNGTSIDAKDNAAVTGDNINISDSIVNGTNATVDGTAVVNISDSNVTAAENTTVNGSDVSITNNSNISGANTTINGTKVNLKDITVNATNNATVSGGNLSLDNTTVNATNSTVDGDKVNITNGSLINASNNATVSGGDINVSDSIVNGTNATIDGSGNVTVNGSNVTAIDTVIVSGTNVAITNNSNISGNNATVNGTDVNISKSLVNATTNATVSGGNITVADSIVNGIDATIDGTGNVAIDGSNITAVDAANVNGVNVSVTNNSNISGTNTTVNGTDVNITNSSVEATYSATVNGTNVTLNNTTVNGTNATVDGSGNVSVDGSNVTATENATVNGTNVSVTNNSNISGTNATVNGSDVTVANSTINASNNAAITGGDINVTDSVVNGTNATVDGSGNVSVGGSNVTSTKEAKVNGTNVSVTNNSNITGNNAEVNGTNVTLDNSTVKATEKATVNGT
;
A
#
# COMPACT_ATOMS: atom_id res chain seq x y z
N MET A 1 -51.39 34.44 116.79
CA MET A 1 -50.56 34.11 117.96
C MET A 1 -49.24 34.82 117.76
N ASN A 2 -48.86 35.71 118.68
CA ASN A 2 -47.60 36.45 118.60
C ASN A 2 -46.77 36.10 119.84
N ILE A 3 -45.60 35.53 119.65
CA ILE A 3 -44.69 35.05 120.68
C ILE A 3 -43.39 35.83 120.51
N THR A 4 -42.95 36.54 121.55
CA THR A 4 -41.79 37.43 121.50
C THR A 4 -40.91 37.22 122.74
N ASN A 5 -39.57 37.25 122.61
CA ASN A 5 -38.61 37.14 123.73
C ASN A 5 -38.85 35.93 124.64
N SER A 6 -39.23 34.78 124.08
CA SER A 6 -39.72 33.62 124.85
C SER A 6 -38.85 32.38 124.67
N THR A 7 -38.68 31.59 125.73
CA THR A 7 -37.96 30.30 125.67
C THR A 7 -38.90 29.16 126.06
N PHE A 8 -39.06 28.17 125.19
CA PHE A 8 -39.84 26.96 125.40
C PHE A 8 -38.91 25.75 125.40
N VAL A 9 -38.87 25.00 126.50
CA VAL A 9 -38.17 23.71 126.57
C VAL A 9 -39.21 22.66 126.90
N PHE A 10 -39.46 21.73 125.97
CA PHE A 10 -40.54 20.76 126.04
C PHE A 10 -40.02 19.34 125.80
N SER A 11 -39.89 18.55 126.86
CA SER A 11 -39.40 17.18 126.82
C SER A 11 -40.46 16.13 126.42
N GLY A 12 -41.68 16.56 126.09
CA GLY A 12 -42.76 15.67 125.64
C GLY A 12 -42.65 15.34 124.15
N ASN A 13 -43.38 14.30 123.73
CA ASN A 13 -43.29 13.74 122.37
C ASN A 13 -43.42 14.79 121.24
N ARG A 14 -44.29 15.80 121.38
CA ARG A 14 -44.45 16.88 120.40
C ARG A 14 -45.00 18.16 121.02
N LEU A 15 -44.29 19.27 120.84
CA LEU A 15 -44.78 20.61 121.18
C LEU A 15 -45.64 21.15 120.02
N GLN A 16 -46.84 21.62 120.29
CA GLN A 16 -47.70 22.24 119.26
C GLN A 16 -48.01 23.69 119.61
N LEU A 17 -47.53 24.62 118.79
CA LEU A 17 -47.83 26.05 118.90
C LEU A 17 -48.47 26.50 117.59
N ILE A 18 -49.79 26.41 117.57
CA ILE A 18 -50.57 26.52 116.34
C ILE A 18 -51.59 27.65 116.50
N ALA A 19 -51.52 28.65 115.62
CA ALA A 19 -52.52 29.72 115.54
C ALA A 19 -53.62 29.35 114.52
N GLN A 20 -54.87 29.71 114.83
CA GLN A 20 -55.96 29.66 113.84
C GLN A 20 -55.94 30.86 112.86
N ASN A 21 -55.12 31.88 113.16
CA ASN A 21 -54.89 33.09 112.35
C ASN A 21 -53.37 33.29 112.14
N ASN A 22 -52.89 34.50 111.86
CA ASN A 22 -51.46 34.82 111.77
C ASN A 22 -50.66 34.28 112.98
N PHE A 23 -49.50 33.68 112.73
CA PHE A 23 -48.56 33.19 113.73
C PHE A 23 -47.26 33.98 113.62
N SER A 24 -46.71 34.44 114.74
CA SER A 24 -45.36 35.01 114.77
C SER A 24 -44.57 34.55 116.00
N LEU A 25 -43.28 34.30 115.81
CA LEU A 25 -42.32 33.88 116.82
C LEU A 25 -41.05 34.71 116.65
N THR A 26 -40.77 35.66 117.54
CA THR A 26 -39.67 36.62 117.40
C THR A 26 -38.75 36.60 118.62
N ASN A 27 -37.42 36.69 118.47
CA ASN A 27 -36.47 36.68 119.59
C ASN A 27 -36.65 35.48 120.55
N SER A 28 -37.04 34.32 120.04
CA SER A 28 -37.53 33.22 120.88
C SER A 28 -36.80 31.91 120.61
N SER A 29 -36.71 31.04 121.62
CA SER A 29 -36.08 29.72 121.51
C SER A 29 -37.09 28.63 121.84
N ILE A 30 -37.16 27.59 121.03
CA ILE A 30 -37.97 26.39 121.22
C ILE A 30 -37.04 25.19 121.16
N THR A 31 -37.06 24.33 122.16
CA THR A 31 -36.39 23.04 122.16
C THR A 31 -37.42 21.97 122.53
N ALA A 32 -37.71 21.02 121.64
CA ALA A 32 -38.70 19.97 121.86
C ALA A 32 -38.23 18.59 121.36
N THR A 33 -38.86 17.49 121.79
CA THR A 33 -38.58 16.17 121.17
C THR A 33 -38.99 16.17 119.69
N ASN A 34 -40.15 16.74 119.37
CA ASN A 34 -40.58 17.13 118.02
C ASN A 34 -41.47 18.37 118.17
N TYR A 35 -41.77 19.08 117.08
CA TYR A 35 -42.69 20.22 117.16
C TYR A 35 -43.66 20.33 115.97
N THR A 36 -44.71 21.12 116.16
CA THR A 36 -45.57 21.64 115.11
C THR A 36 -45.86 23.09 115.42
N ILE A 37 -45.30 24.00 114.64
CA ILE A 37 -45.45 25.43 114.88
C ILE A 37 -45.96 26.15 113.63
N GLY A 38 -46.74 27.20 113.80
CA GLY A 38 -47.25 28.02 112.71
C GLY A 38 -48.77 28.21 112.73
N SER A 39 -49.39 28.37 111.56
CA SER A 39 -50.83 28.57 111.39
C SER A 39 -51.50 27.33 110.77
N TYR A 40 -52.61 26.89 111.37
CA TYR A 40 -53.36 25.72 110.92
C TYR A 40 -54.85 26.03 110.78
N GLU A 41 -55.42 25.75 109.60
CA GLU A 41 -56.85 25.88 109.33
C GLU A 41 -57.51 24.51 109.07
N THR A 42 -58.60 24.27 109.79
CA THR A 42 -59.46 23.07 109.81
C THR A 42 -60.63 23.07 108.81
N SER A 43 -61.09 24.21 108.24
CA SER A 43 -62.30 24.24 107.36
C SER A 43 -62.10 23.77 105.92
N GLY A 44 -60.86 23.50 105.49
CA GLY A 44 -60.58 22.98 104.15
C GLY A 44 -60.64 24.00 103.00
N ASN A 45 -60.98 25.27 103.24
CA ASN A 45 -61.10 26.30 102.20
C ASN A 45 -59.85 27.19 102.10
N TYR A 46 -58.74 26.61 101.63
CA TYR A 46 -57.38 27.16 101.74
C TYR A 46 -57.04 28.30 100.76
N SER A 47 -57.85 28.57 99.74
CA SER A 47 -57.49 29.48 98.63
C SER A 47 -57.77 30.97 98.90
N ASN A 48 -58.66 31.30 99.85
CA ASN A 48 -59.13 32.69 100.07
C ASN A 48 -58.66 33.29 101.41
N LEU A 49 -57.85 32.56 102.18
CA LEU A 49 -57.36 32.98 103.49
C LEU A 49 -55.85 33.27 103.42
N ASN A 50 -55.44 34.42 103.94
CA ASN A 50 -54.04 34.89 103.93
C ASN A 50 -53.50 34.99 105.37
N TYR A 51 -53.23 33.86 106.01
CA TYR A 51 -52.61 33.85 107.34
C TYR A 51 -51.09 33.70 107.25
N TYR A 52 -50.39 34.70 107.76
CA TYR A 52 -48.95 34.78 107.73
C TYR A 52 -48.32 34.00 108.88
N VAL A 53 -47.20 33.35 108.64
CA VAL A 53 -46.37 32.69 109.65
C VAL A 53 -44.99 33.32 109.62
N ASN A 54 -44.65 34.11 110.63
CA ASN A 54 -43.38 34.85 110.69
C ASN A 54 -42.55 34.39 111.89
N ILE A 55 -41.45 33.68 111.67
CA ILE A 55 -40.48 33.31 112.70
C ILE A 55 -39.24 34.17 112.47
N SER A 56 -38.81 34.94 113.45
CA SER A 56 -37.67 35.86 113.31
C SER A 56 -36.73 35.84 114.51
N ASN A 57 -35.42 35.95 114.28
CA ASN A 57 -34.39 35.96 115.33
C ASN A 57 -34.59 34.88 116.41
N SER A 58 -34.87 33.66 115.97
CA SER A 58 -35.39 32.59 116.83
C SER A 58 -34.67 31.26 116.62
N THR A 59 -34.72 30.36 117.59
CA THR A 59 -34.15 29.01 117.49
C THR A 59 -35.25 27.97 117.70
N VAL A 60 -35.32 26.93 116.87
CA VAL A 60 -36.30 25.85 116.94
C VAL A 60 -35.58 24.51 116.80
N CYS A 61 -35.34 23.83 117.91
CA CYS A 61 -34.59 22.59 117.99
C CYS A 61 -35.51 21.39 118.30
N ALA A 62 -35.40 20.33 117.50
CA ALA A 62 -35.99 19.01 117.70
C ALA A 62 -34.89 18.01 118.08
N THR A 63 -35.03 17.34 119.23
CA THR A 63 -34.03 16.37 119.72
C THR A 63 -34.33 14.92 119.33
N GLY A 64 -35.55 14.62 118.90
CA GLY A 64 -36.01 13.28 118.52
C GLY A 64 -35.81 12.93 117.04
N THR A 65 -36.02 11.66 116.71
CA THR A 65 -35.91 11.13 115.33
C THR A 65 -37.21 11.19 114.53
N GLY A 66 -38.28 11.73 115.13
CA GLY A 66 -39.61 11.81 114.53
C GLY A 66 -39.76 12.96 113.54
N LYS A 67 -41.00 13.16 113.05
CA LYS A 67 -41.35 14.28 112.18
C LYS A 67 -41.69 15.55 112.98
N SER A 68 -41.00 16.63 112.65
CA SER A 68 -41.32 17.99 113.06
C SER A 68 -41.95 18.77 111.91
N TYR A 69 -42.74 19.78 112.25
CA TYR A 69 -43.54 20.53 111.28
C TYR A 69 -43.46 22.03 111.51
N ILE A 70 -43.26 22.78 110.43
CA ILE A 70 -43.54 24.21 110.38
C ILE A 70 -44.65 24.38 109.34
N ARG A 71 -45.78 24.98 109.73
CA ARG A 71 -47.00 24.97 108.90
C ARG A 71 -47.54 26.37 108.69
N SER A 72 -47.74 26.76 107.44
CA SER A 72 -48.59 27.86 106.98
C SER A 72 -49.66 27.30 106.05
N SER A 73 -50.73 26.76 106.64
CA SER A 73 -51.73 25.98 105.89
C SER A 73 -52.63 26.79 104.94
N THR A 74 -52.55 28.13 104.92
CA THR A 74 -53.36 29.01 104.06
C THR A 74 -52.49 29.74 103.01
N ALA A 75 -53.07 30.52 102.10
CA ALA A 75 -52.35 31.26 101.06
C ALA A 75 -51.44 32.40 101.59
N GLY A 76 -51.38 32.62 102.91
CA GLY A 76 -50.47 33.58 103.53
C GLY A 76 -49.02 33.11 103.55
N ASN A 77 -48.11 34.09 103.54
CA ASN A 77 -46.67 33.82 103.43
C ASN A 77 -46.11 33.15 104.69
N LEU A 78 -45.15 32.25 104.50
CA LEU A 78 -44.29 31.71 105.54
C LEU A 78 -42.94 32.43 105.46
N THR A 79 -42.53 33.11 106.53
CA THR A 79 -41.25 33.79 106.63
C THR A 79 -40.48 33.28 107.85
N LEU A 80 -39.26 32.79 107.64
CA LEU A 80 -38.24 32.56 108.65
C LEU A 80 -37.13 33.60 108.40
N SER A 81 -36.68 34.32 109.42
CA SER A 81 -35.63 35.34 109.32
C SER A 81 -34.67 35.20 110.50
N ASP A 82 -33.35 35.24 110.32
CA ASP A 82 -32.38 35.10 111.43
C ASP A 82 -32.69 33.88 112.34
N THR A 83 -33.11 32.77 111.74
CA THR A 83 -33.72 31.65 112.48
C THR A 83 -32.90 30.38 112.34
N SER A 84 -32.61 29.70 113.45
CA SER A 84 -31.95 28.39 113.43
C SER A 84 -32.95 27.28 113.74
N VAL A 85 -33.13 26.33 112.84
CA VAL A 85 -34.03 25.18 112.94
C VAL A 85 -33.20 23.89 112.92
N ASN A 86 -32.99 23.27 114.07
CA ASN A 86 -32.22 22.02 114.15
C ASN A 86 -33.17 20.84 114.32
N SER A 87 -33.19 19.92 113.37
CA SER A 87 -33.91 18.64 113.37
C SER A 87 -33.02 17.53 112.83
N SER A 88 -31.70 17.65 113.02
CA SER A 88 -30.64 16.79 112.46
C SER A 88 -30.87 15.28 112.63
N ASN A 89 -31.50 14.86 113.74
CA ASN A 89 -31.78 13.44 114.03
C ASN A 89 -33.08 12.91 113.42
N GLY A 90 -33.95 13.79 112.93
CA GLY A 90 -35.33 13.47 112.50
C GLY A 90 -35.70 14.14 111.18
N SER A 91 -36.97 14.06 110.80
CA SER A 91 -37.45 14.68 109.55
C SER A 91 -38.17 15.98 109.83
N LEU A 92 -37.94 16.98 109.00
CA LEU A 92 -38.64 18.26 109.05
C LEU A 92 -39.49 18.41 107.79
N ASP A 93 -40.80 18.52 107.98
CA ASP A 93 -41.72 18.84 106.90
C ASP A 93 -42.22 20.28 107.07
N VAL A 94 -41.88 21.15 106.13
CA VAL A 94 -42.35 22.53 106.11
C VAL A 94 -43.47 22.65 105.09
N TYR A 95 -44.69 22.87 105.59
CA TYR A 95 -45.88 23.02 104.76
C TYR A 95 -46.23 24.50 104.64
N TYR A 96 -46.41 24.99 103.42
CA TYR A 96 -46.90 26.34 103.20
C TYR A 96 -47.67 26.40 101.89
N ASN A 97 -48.70 27.24 101.83
CA ASN A 97 -49.41 27.46 100.58
C ASN A 97 -49.11 28.84 99.97
N GLY A 98 -48.74 29.88 100.74
CA GLY A 98 -48.30 31.18 100.20
C GLY A 98 -46.84 31.20 99.69
N ASN A 99 -46.20 32.38 99.67
CA ASN A 99 -44.76 32.46 99.43
C ASN A 99 -43.99 31.97 100.65
N GLY A 100 -42.93 31.18 100.43
CA GLY A 100 -41.98 30.79 101.47
C GLY A 100 -40.75 31.69 101.41
N THR A 101 -40.30 32.23 102.53
CA THR A 101 -39.08 33.05 102.61
C THR A 101 -38.27 32.60 103.82
N PHE A 102 -37.01 32.26 103.63
CA PHE A 102 -36.07 31.84 104.65
C PHE A 102 -34.85 32.77 104.51
N SER A 103 -34.74 33.80 105.33
CA SER A 103 -33.62 34.75 105.36
C SER A 103 -32.71 34.43 106.52
N ASP A 104 -31.39 34.39 106.32
CA ASP A 104 -30.40 34.18 107.39
C ASP A 104 -30.74 32.97 108.28
N THR A 105 -31.28 31.92 107.64
CA THR A 105 -31.90 30.78 108.32
C THR A 105 -31.02 29.54 108.18
N THR A 106 -30.72 28.88 109.30
CA THR A 106 -30.02 27.58 109.29
C THR A 106 -31.03 26.46 109.54
N ILE A 107 -31.06 25.42 108.71
CA ILE A 107 -31.92 24.24 108.87
C ILE A 107 -31.05 22.98 108.83
N ASP A 108 -30.97 22.25 109.93
CA ASP A 108 -30.34 20.92 109.95
C ASP A 108 -31.42 19.83 110.02
N ALA A 109 -31.41 18.82 109.15
CA ALA A 109 -32.40 17.73 109.19
C ALA A 109 -31.83 16.39 108.70
N SER A 110 -32.43 15.26 109.07
CA SER A 110 -32.14 14.00 108.36
C SER A 110 -32.83 13.97 107.00
N ASN A 111 -34.13 14.32 106.98
CA ASN A 111 -34.88 14.57 105.75
C ASN A 111 -35.57 15.93 105.88
N LEU A 112 -35.39 16.80 104.90
CA LEU A 112 -36.17 18.03 104.78
C LEU A 112 -37.12 17.90 103.60
N THR A 113 -38.43 18.04 103.89
CA THR A 113 -39.45 18.11 102.83
C THR A 113 -40.13 19.46 102.87
N LEU A 114 -40.07 20.18 101.76
CA LEU A 114 -40.82 21.40 101.56
C LEU A 114 -42.02 21.05 100.67
N GLN A 115 -43.21 21.21 101.22
CA GLN A 115 -44.45 20.83 100.54
C GLN A 115 -45.43 21.99 100.49
N THR A 116 -46.09 22.14 99.35
CA THR A 116 -47.25 23.02 99.19
C THR A 116 -48.40 22.19 98.65
N ASN A 117 -49.64 22.57 98.97
CA ASN A 117 -50.85 21.80 98.65
C ASN A 117 -51.79 22.60 97.74
N VAL A 118 -51.30 23.10 96.61
CA VAL A 118 -52.14 23.88 95.69
C VAL A 118 -51.95 23.50 94.22
N SER A 119 -53.04 23.00 93.65
CA SER A 119 -53.23 22.71 92.23
C SER A 119 -53.52 23.97 91.39
N TYR A 120 -53.36 25.17 91.94
CA TYR A 120 -53.86 26.42 91.36
C TYR A 120 -52.91 27.59 91.68
N GLN A 121 -52.42 28.29 90.63
CA GLN A 121 -51.73 29.60 90.58
C GLN A 121 -50.23 29.57 90.23
N ASN A 122 -49.88 30.08 89.04
CA ASN A 122 -48.52 30.14 88.45
C ASN A 122 -47.68 31.35 88.94
N SER A 123 -47.64 31.69 90.23
CA SER A 123 -46.91 32.90 90.66
C SER A 123 -46.32 32.88 92.07
N ARG A 124 -46.16 31.71 92.69
CA ARG A 124 -45.64 31.61 94.07
C ARG A 124 -44.14 31.34 94.07
N THR A 125 -43.47 31.89 95.07
CA THR A 125 -42.01 31.78 95.21
C THR A 125 -41.64 31.26 96.59
N THR A 126 -40.73 30.29 96.61
CA THR A 126 -39.99 29.85 97.79
C THR A 126 -38.59 30.40 97.69
N THR A 127 -38.16 31.23 98.63
CA THR A 127 -36.84 31.88 98.62
C THR A 127 -36.06 31.47 99.85
N PHE A 128 -34.86 30.94 99.66
CA PHE A 128 -33.80 30.91 100.66
C PHE A 128 -32.84 32.05 100.36
N ASP A 129 -32.62 32.92 101.33
CA ASP A 129 -31.75 34.09 101.25
C ASP A 129 -30.73 33.99 102.39
N ASN A 130 -29.43 34.00 102.06
CA ASN A 130 -28.30 33.82 102.96
C ASN A 130 -28.49 32.67 103.99
N SER A 131 -29.07 31.56 103.55
CA SER A 131 -29.55 30.48 104.41
C SER A 131 -28.76 29.19 104.20
N SER A 132 -28.64 28.35 105.23
CA SER A 132 -27.92 27.08 105.17
C SER A 132 -28.83 25.92 105.52
N VAL A 133 -28.96 24.95 104.62
CA VAL A 133 -29.76 23.74 104.79
C VAL A 133 -28.81 22.55 104.74
N ASN A 134 -28.69 21.81 105.84
CA ASN A 134 -27.85 20.61 105.92
C ASN A 134 -28.73 19.36 106.10
N VAL A 135 -28.62 18.40 105.17
CA VAL A 135 -29.39 17.15 105.20
C VAL A 135 -28.50 15.90 105.17
N SER A 136 -28.77 14.92 106.05
CA SER A 136 -27.98 13.68 106.07
C SER A 136 -28.50 12.57 105.16
N ASN A 137 -29.77 12.62 104.73
CA ASN A 137 -30.39 11.60 103.87
C ASN A 137 -31.15 12.17 102.67
N SER A 138 -32.02 13.17 102.84
CA SER A 138 -32.64 13.80 101.66
C SER A 138 -33.16 15.23 101.84
N PHE A 139 -33.09 15.99 100.75
CA PHE A 139 -33.88 17.19 100.55
C PHE A 139 -34.89 16.93 99.45
N ASN A 140 -36.17 17.21 99.70
CA ASN A 140 -37.23 17.04 98.72
C ASN A 140 -38.08 18.31 98.63
N TYR A 141 -38.01 18.98 97.49
CA TYR A 141 -38.92 20.06 97.11
C TYR A 141 -39.75 19.57 95.93
N ASN A 142 -41.07 19.46 96.10
CA ASN A 142 -41.96 19.00 95.03
C ASN A 142 -43.13 19.97 94.88
N ASN A 143 -42.94 20.99 94.05
CA ASN A 143 -43.93 21.99 93.74
C ASN A 143 -43.77 22.50 92.30
N THR A 144 -44.40 21.79 91.37
CA THR A 144 -44.30 22.00 89.92
C THR A 144 -44.99 23.27 89.41
N CYS A 145 -45.67 24.02 90.30
CA CYS A 145 -46.39 25.26 89.98
C CYS A 145 -45.73 26.52 90.58
N ALA A 146 -44.63 26.37 91.34
CA ALA A 146 -43.96 27.48 92.02
C ALA A 146 -42.47 27.58 91.67
N THR A 147 -41.95 28.80 91.77
CA THR A 147 -40.52 29.09 91.65
C THR A 147 -39.81 28.78 92.97
N LEU A 148 -38.68 28.08 92.94
CA LEU A 148 -37.76 27.98 94.06
C LEU A 148 -36.53 28.86 93.78
N VAL A 149 -36.10 29.65 94.74
CA VAL A 149 -34.96 30.57 94.66
C VAL A 149 -34.00 30.27 95.81
N LEU A 150 -32.72 30.07 95.51
CA LEU A 150 -31.61 30.08 96.47
C LEU A 150 -30.79 31.34 96.19
N GLU A 151 -30.58 32.19 97.19
CA GLU A 151 -29.81 33.43 97.11
C GLU A 151 -28.78 33.39 98.25
N GLY A 152 -27.48 33.45 97.93
CA GLY A 152 -26.41 33.39 98.95
C GLY A 152 -26.45 32.15 99.86
N SER A 153 -27.11 31.07 99.45
CA SER A 153 -27.55 29.99 100.33
C SER A 153 -26.80 28.67 100.07
N SER A 154 -26.86 27.72 101.01
CA SER A 154 -26.28 26.39 100.86
C SER A 154 -27.30 25.29 101.11
N LEU A 155 -27.31 24.29 100.25
CA LEU A 155 -28.10 23.06 100.36
C LEU A 155 -27.13 21.87 100.39
N ASN A 156 -26.63 21.55 101.58
CA ASN A 156 -25.57 20.59 101.77
C ASN A 156 -26.11 19.22 102.17
N GLY A 157 -26.03 18.25 101.26
CA GLY A 157 -26.25 16.84 101.53
C GLY A 157 -24.99 16.12 101.99
N SER A 158 -25.13 15.06 102.78
CA SER A 158 -24.04 14.09 103.00
C SER A 158 -23.68 13.36 101.70
N ASP A 159 -22.55 12.64 101.69
CA ASP A 159 -22.11 11.80 100.55
C ASP A 159 -23.12 10.69 100.18
N THR A 160 -24.10 10.41 101.04
CA THR A 160 -25.19 9.45 100.80
C THR A 160 -26.56 10.12 100.62
N ALA A 161 -26.65 11.44 100.75
CA ALA A 161 -27.93 12.15 100.70
C ALA A 161 -28.40 12.43 99.28
N ASN A 162 -29.70 12.29 99.02
CA ASN A 162 -30.29 12.64 97.73
C ASN A 162 -30.95 14.03 97.79
N ILE A 163 -30.61 14.90 96.84
CA ILE A 163 -31.23 16.21 96.68
C ILE A 163 -32.18 16.15 95.50
N ASN A 164 -33.48 16.23 95.76
CA ASN A 164 -34.54 16.15 94.76
C ASN A 164 -35.34 17.45 94.73
N ILE A 165 -35.28 18.16 93.61
CA ILE A 165 -35.99 19.40 93.38
C ILE A 165 -36.87 19.22 92.16
N ASN A 166 -38.17 19.44 92.31
CA ASN A 166 -39.13 19.46 91.22
C ASN A 166 -39.97 20.74 91.35
N ALA A 167 -39.67 21.73 90.52
CA ALA A 167 -40.21 23.08 90.59
C ALA A 167 -40.87 23.52 89.27
N HIS A 168 -41.61 24.63 89.28
CA HIS A 168 -42.00 25.29 88.03
C HIS A 168 -40.78 25.95 87.38
N ASN A 169 -40.11 26.84 88.14
CA ASN A 169 -38.80 27.41 87.85
C ASN A 169 -37.88 27.17 89.05
N PHE A 170 -36.58 27.08 88.83
CA PHE A 170 -35.59 27.04 89.90
C PHE A 170 -34.45 28.02 89.60
N THR A 171 -34.20 28.93 90.52
CA THR A 171 -33.15 29.95 90.43
C THR A 171 -32.16 29.75 91.57
N VAL A 172 -30.86 29.78 91.27
CA VAL A 172 -29.77 29.59 92.21
C VAL A 172 -28.77 30.72 92.00
N ASN A 173 -28.63 31.62 92.96
CA ASN A 173 -27.77 32.78 92.93
C ASN A 173 -26.74 32.68 94.07
N SER A 174 -25.44 32.70 93.75
CA SER A 174 -24.32 32.67 94.73
C SER A 174 -24.47 31.57 95.79
N SER A 175 -24.88 30.37 95.37
CA SER A 175 -25.34 29.32 96.28
C SER A 175 -24.68 27.96 96.02
N ASN A 176 -24.60 27.12 97.06
CA ASN A 176 -24.02 25.77 96.99
C ASN A 176 -25.11 24.68 97.07
N ILE A 177 -24.98 23.61 96.31
CA ILE A 177 -25.81 22.39 96.38
C ILE A 177 -24.88 21.18 96.38
N SER A 178 -24.99 20.28 97.35
CA SER A 178 -24.18 19.05 97.37
C SER A 178 -24.98 17.79 97.77
N GLY A 179 -24.59 16.62 97.26
CA GLY A 179 -25.19 15.34 97.66
C GLY A 179 -24.61 14.11 96.95
N SER A 180 -25.17 12.93 97.24
CA SER A 180 -24.87 11.67 96.55
C SER A 180 -25.45 11.64 95.15
N ASN A 181 -26.73 12.00 95.02
CA ASN A 181 -27.39 12.25 93.74
C ASN A 181 -28.09 13.60 93.84
N VAL A 182 -27.92 14.43 92.82
CA VAL A 182 -28.59 15.72 92.72
C VAL A 182 -29.49 15.70 91.49
N THR A 183 -30.80 15.79 91.73
CA THR A 183 -31.82 15.83 90.69
C THR A 183 -32.59 17.14 90.79
N VAL A 184 -32.54 17.93 89.72
CA VAL A 184 -33.23 19.21 89.61
C VAL A 184 -34.08 19.18 88.35
N CYS A 185 -35.39 19.23 88.53
CA CYS A 185 -36.38 19.20 87.47
C CYS A 185 -37.23 20.49 87.49
N ALA A 186 -37.30 21.18 86.34
CA ALA A 186 -38.32 22.19 86.08
C ALA A 186 -39.40 21.61 85.15
N THR A 187 -40.65 21.59 85.60
CA THR A 187 -41.73 20.89 84.88
C THR A 187 -42.26 21.67 83.68
N ASN A 188 -42.21 23.00 83.70
CA ASN A 188 -42.74 23.87 82.62
C ASN A 188 -41.99 25.22 82.54
N GLY A 189 -40.79 25.32 83.12
CA GLY A 189 -40.12 26.60 83.32
C GLY A 189 -38.60 26.52 83.35
N LEU A 190 -37.97 27.63 83.70
CA LEU A 190 -36.52 27.87 83.63
C LEU A 190 -35.77 27.20 84.79
N LEU A 191 -34.63 26.58 84.49
CA LEU A 191 -33.56 26.36 85.47
C LEU A 191 -32.50 27.43 85.27
N ASP A 192 -32.22 28.23 86.30
CA ASP A 192 -31.31 29.38 86.23
C ASP A 192 -30.26 29.26 87.34
N PHE A 193 -29.00 29.04 86.96
CA PHE A 193 -27.88 28.90 87.89
C PHE A 193 -26.90 30.05 87.66
N ASN A 194 -26.65 30.84 88.70
CA ASN A 194 -25.81 32.03 88.68
C ASN A 194 -24.86 32.01 89.87
N ASN A 195 -23.55 31.99 89.61
CA ASN A 195 -22.51 31.83 90.64
C ASN A 195 -22.80 30.63 91.57
N ALA A 196 -23.34 29.55 91.00
CA ALA A 196 -23.76 28.37 91.74
C ALA A 196 -22.65 27.32 91.78
N ASN A 197 -22.61 26.50 92.83
CA ASN A 197 -21.70 25.37 92.93
C ASN A 197 -22.48 24.09 93.26
N VAL A 198 -22.58 23.17 92.31
CA VAL A 198 -23.38 21.94 92.41
C VAL A 198 -22.45 20.73 92.36
N VAL A 199 -22.41 19.95 93.44
CA VAL A 199 -21.53 18.80 93.61
C VAL A 199 -22.35 17.52 93.83
N SER A 200 -22.12 16.49 93.02
CA SER A 200 -22.74 15.17 93.16
C SER A 200 -21.67 14.09 93.24
N GLN A 201 -21.81 13.12 94.14
CA GLN A 201 -20.89 11.98 94.18
C GLN A 201 -21.17 10.97 93.05
N ASN A 202 -22.44 10.69 92.77
CA ASN A 202 -22.88 9.72 91.77
C ASN A 202 -23.49 10.37 90.53
N ASN A 203 -24.77 10.74 90.56
CA ASN A 203 -25.48 11.24 89.38
C ASN A 203 -25.98 12.68 89.56
N LEU A 204 -25.73 13.51 88.55
CA LEU A 204 -26.30 14.85 88.43
C LEU A 204 -27.29 14.88 87.27
N LEU A 205 -28.57 15.13 87.57
CA LEU A 205 -29.61 15.32 86.57
C LEU A 205 -30.18 16.73 86.66
N LEU A 206 -29.97 17.54 85.61
CA LEU A 206 -30.61 18.83 85.42
C LEU A 206 -31.59 18.71 84.26
N ASN A 207 -32.89 18.86 84.50
CA ASN A 207 -33.92 18.64 83.49
C ASN A 207 -34.97 19.77 83.46
N SER A 208 -35.04 20.54 82.37
CA SER A 208 -36.12 21.50 82.11
C SER A 208 -37.05 21.00 81.01
N SER A 209 -38.22 20.48 81.41
CA SER A 209 -39.20 19.89 80.49
C SER A 209 -40.06 20.91 79.71
N GLY A 210 -39.99 22.21 80.04
CA GLY A 210 -40.70 23.28 79.30
C GLY A 210 -39.95 24.61 79.11
N GLY A 211 -38.70 24.71 79.56
CA GLY A 211 -37.90 25.94 79.50
C GLY A 211 -36.44 25.69 79.11
N ASP A 212 -35.61 26.70 79.39
CA ASP A 212 -34.16 26.67 79.19
C ASP A 212 -33.44 26.18 80.46
N ILE A 213 -32.17 25.81 80.31
CA ILE A 213 -31.22 25.73 81.41
C ILE A 213 -30.16 26.81 81.19
N ASN A 214 -30.14 27.80 82.06
CA ASN A 214 -29.19 28.91 82.02
C ASN A 214 -28.12 28.71 83.09
N PHE A 215 -26.88 29.00 82.70
CA PHE A 215 -25.74 29.05 83.60
C PHE A 215 -25.08 30.44 83.51
N SER A 216 -24.51 30.90 84.61
CA SER A 216 -23.62 32.05 84.73
C SER A 216 -22.65 31.72 85.87
N ASP A 217 -21.34 31.75 85.64
CA ASP A 217 -20.30 31.43 86.65
C ASP A 217 -20.57 30.17 87.50
N THR A 218 -21.13 29.11 86.92
CA THR A 218 -21.59 27.92 87.68
C THR A 218 -20.55 26.79 87.67
N ASN A 219 -20.33 26.11 88.81
CA ASN A 219 -19.52 24.90 88.88
C ASN A 219 -20.42 23.66 89.00
N LEU A 220 -20.23 22.65 88.14
CA LEU A 220 -20.90 21.35 88.19
C LEU A 220 -19.86 20.24 88.35
N THR A 221 -19.94 19.44 89.40
CA THR A 221 -18.99 18.35 89.68
C THR A 221 -19.69 17.02 89.86
N VAL A 222 -19.22 15.97 89.19
CA VAL A 222 -19.60 14.56 89.40
C VAL A 222 -18.35 13.71 89.64
N THR A 223 -18.30 13.00 90.77
CA THR A 223 -17.12 12.17 91.15
C THR A 223 -17.11 10.79 90.48
N ASP A 224 -18.23 10.08 90.45
CA ASP A 224 -18.36 8.72 89.89
C ASP A 224 -19.80 8.44 89.43
N GLY A 225 -20.14 8.70 88.16
CA GLY A 225 -21.46 8.39 87.61
C GLY A 225 -21.86 9.29 86.44
N ASP A 226 -23.16 9.44 86.19
CA ASP A 226 -23.64 10.14 84.99
C ASP A 226 -24.04 11.60 85.28
N MET A 227 -23.57 12.50 84.43
CA MET A 227 -24.07 13.88 84.34
C MET A 227 -25.02 13.99 83.13
N SER A 228 -26.27 14.37 83.39
CA SER A 228 -27.28 14.59 82.36
C SER A 228 -27.89 15.99 82.48
N ILE A 229 -27.77 16.77 81.41
CA ILE A 229 -28.30 18.14 81.30
C ILE A 229 -29.27 18.15 80.13
N CYS A 230 -30.56 18.31 80.41
CA CYS A 230 -31.63 18.17 79.42
C CYS A 230 -32.61 19.35 79.48
N ALA A 231 -32.85 20.02 78.35
CA ALA A 231 -33.88 21.04 78.22
C ALA A 231 -34.76 20.77 77.00
N SER A 232 -36.04 21.11 77.09
CA SER A 232 -36.96 21.09 75.93
C SER A 232 -36.70 22.23 74.94
N ASN A 233 -36.15 23.37 75.40
CA ASN A 233 -35.74 24.49 74.57
C ASN A 233 -34.20 24.52 74.42
N ASN A 234 -33.49 25.30 75.25
CA ASN A 234 -32.07 25.57 75.06
C ASN A 234 -31.20 25.08 76.23
N VAL A 235 -30.05 24.50 75.90
CA VAL A 235 -28.91 24.31 76.82
C VAL A 235 -27.69 24.97 76.19
N SER A 236 -26.98 25.79 76.96
CA SER A 236 -25.72 26.42 76.54
C SER A 236 -24.63 26.19 77.58
N ILE A 237 -23.54 25.53 77.17
CA ILE A 237 -22.36 25.26 77.99
C ILE A 237 -21.19 26.04 77.38
N THR A 238 -20.67 27.01 78.12
CA THR A 238 -19.51 27.82 77.75
C THR A 238 -18.54 27.97 78.92
N ALA A 239 -17.24 28.20 78.66
CA ALA A 239 -16.26 28.37 79.74
C ALA A 239 -16.60 29.56 80.66
N ASP A 240 -17.23 30.60 80.11
CA ASP A 240 -17.66 31.78 80.86
C ASP A 240 -18.89 31.52 81.72
N ASN A 241 -19.67 30.48 81.44
CA ASN A 241 -20.96 30.27 82.08
C ASN A 241 -21.00 29.05 83.01
N VAL A 242 -20.23 28.00 82.70
CA VAL A 242 -20.22 26.76 83.47
C VAL A 242 -18.86 26.05 83.40
N ASN A 243 -18.36 25.64 84.56
CA ASN A 243 -17.21 24.77 84.73
C ASN A 243 -17.69 23.35 85.09
N ILE A 244 -17.36 22.36 84.27
CA ILE A 244 -17.80 20.97 84.42
C ILE A 244 -16.60 20.09 84.81
N SER A 245 -16.71 19.39 85.92
CA SER A 245 -15.72 18.42 86.41
C SER A 245 -16.35 17.02 86.52
N LEU A 246 -15.70 16.03 85.90
CA LEU A 246 -16.18 14.65 85.79
C LEU A 246 -15.11 13.66 86.25
N GLY A 247 -15.50 12.61 86.96
CA GLY A 247 -14.61 11.48 87.27
C GLY A 247 -14.33 10.61 86.04
N SER A 248 -13.28 9.78 86.12
CA SER A 248 -12.75 9.02 84.98
C SER A 248 -13.75 8.05 84.31
N ASN A 249 -14.72 7.53 85.08
CA ASN A 249 -15.74 6.60 84.57
C ASN A 249 -17.07 7.29 84.21
N SER A 250 -17.11 8.62 84.33
CA SER A 250 -18.37 9.36 84.26
C SER A 250 -18.81 9.57 82.80
N ASN A 251 -20.10 9.47 82.54
CA ASN A 251 -20.66 9.82 81.23
C ASN A 251 -21.28 11.22 81.27
N LEU A 252 -21.23 11.92 80.14
CA LEU A 252 -21.87 13.22 79.97
C LEU A 252 -22.92 13.14 78.85
N SER A 253 -24.14 13.56 79.15
CA SER A 253 -25.22 13.70 78.17
C SER A 253 -25.83 15.09 78.24
N VAL A 254 -25.71 15.86 77.16
CA VAL A 254 -26.29 17.19 77.00
C VAL A 254 -27.36 17.14 75.92
N TYR A 255 -28.59 17.56 76.24
CA TYR A 255 -29.71 17.53 75.31
C TYR A 255 -30.51 18.84 75.32
N GLY A 256 -30.68 19.47 74.16
CA GLY A 256 -31.50 20.68 73.99
C GLY A 256 -32.54 20.51 72.88
N GLY A 257 -33.82 20.45 73.22
CA GLY A 257 -34.89 20.13 72.26
C GLY A 257 -35.00 21.13 71.10
N LYS A 258 -34.71 22.42 71.32
CA LYS A 258 -34.51 23.42 70.26
C LYS A 258 -33.02 23.62 69.94
N ASN A 259 -32.21 23.95 70.94
CA ASN A 259 -30.78 24.20 70.73
C ASN A 259 -29.92 23.58 71.85
N ALA A 260 -28.86 22.86 71.49
CA ALA A 260 -27.77 22.49 72.40
C ALA A 260 -26.49 23.14 71.89
N SER A 261 -25.91 24.05 72.69
CA SER A 261 -24.70 24.79 72.35
C SER A 261 -23.58 24.44 73.32
N ILE A 262 -22.44 24.01 72.79
CA ILE A 262 -21.19 23.78 73.53
C ILE A 262 -20.15 24.71 72.91
N SER A 263 -19.60 25.66 73.67
CA SER A 263 -18.61 26.62 73.17
C SER A 263 -17.43 26.79 74.11
N ASP A 264 -16.20 26.89 73.60
CA ASP A 264 -15.03 27.32 74.38
C ASP A 264 -14.69 26.42 75.58
N VAL A 265 -15.08 25.14 75.57
CA VAL A 265 -14.88 24.19 76.68
C VAL A 265 -14.15 22.93 76.26
N SER A 266 -13.45 22.30 77.22
CA SER A 266 -12.88 20.97 77.07
C SER A 266 -13.57 19.99 78.01
N LEU A 267 -14.23 18.98 77.45
CA LEU A 267 -15.03 17.99 78.15
C LEU A 267 -14.41 16.60 77.95
N ASN A 268 -14.12 15.92 79.07
CA ASN A 268 -13.57 14.57 79.09
C ASN A 268 -14.53 13.62 79.81
N ALA A 269 -14.92 12.52 79.18
CA ALA A 269 -15.86 11.55 79.75
C ALA A 269 -15.54 10.10 79.31
N SER A 270 -16.17 9.11 79.93
CA SER A 270 -16.16 7.74 79.41
C SER A 270 -16.97 7.63 78.12
N ASN A 271 -18.19 8.15 78.12
CA ASN A 271 -19.02 8.39 76.93
C ASN A 271 -19.55 9.81 76.93
N LEU A 272 -19.54 10.47 75.77
CA LEU A 272 -20.00 11.85 75.62
C LEU A 272 -21.11 11.92 74.57
N LYS A 273 -22.26 12.47 74.94
CA LYS A 273 -23.41 12.64 74.04
C LYS A 273 -23.89 14.08 74.05
N VAL A 274 -23.96 14.69 72.86
CA VAL A 274 -24.60 16.00 72.64
C VAL A 274 -25.74 15.80 71.65
N GLY A 275 -26.96 16.15 72.06
CA GLY A 275 -28.18 15.89 71.31
C GLY A 275 -29.12 17.11 71.23
N GLY A 276 -29.95 17.21 70.20
CA GLY A 276 -30.97 18.26 70.18
C GLY A 276 -31.67 18.53 68.85
N GLY A 277 -32.39 19.65 68.79
CA GLY A 277 -32.94 20.23 67.55
C GLY A 277 -31.81 20.76 66.67
N ASN A 278 -31.22 21.90 67.02
CA ASN A 278 -29.96 22.39 66.49
C ASN A 278 -28.85 22.11 67.51
N VAL A 279 -27.74 21.53 67.06
CA VAL A 279 -26.57 21.28 67.90
C VAL A 279 -25.40 22.09 67.36
N SER A 280 -24.80 22.91 68.21
CA SER A 280 -23.61 23.71 67.89
C SER A 280 -22.48 23.32 68.83
N VAL A 281 -21.35 22.90 68.28
CA VAL A 281 -20.10 22.66 69.00
C VAL A 281 -19.06 23.60 68.41
N ASN A 282 -18.66 24.62 69.16
CA ASN A 282 -17.79 25.69 68.65
C ASN A 282 -16.56 25.87 69.55
N ASN A 283 -15.35 25.92 68.98
CA ASN A 283 -14.12 26.13 69.76
C ASN A 283 -14.00 25.21 70.99
N ALA A 284 -14.45 23.97 70.86
CA ALA A 284 -14.61 23.03 71.98
C ALA A 284 -13.89 21.71 71.73
N SER A 285 -13.46 21.06 72.79
CA SER A 285 -12.87 19.72 72.76
C SER A 285 -13.78 18.73 73.47
N LEU A 286 -14.28 17.73 72.74
CA LEU A 286 -15.11 16.64 73.24
C LEU A 286 -14.32 15.33 73.13
N ASP A 287 -13.72 14.90 74.23
CA ASP A 287 -12.90 13.69 74.26
C ASP A 287 -13.54 12.60 75.13
N SER A 288 -13.47 11.35 74.66
CA SER A 288 -13.98 10.22 75.42
C SER A 288 -13.17 8.94 75.33
N THR A 289 -13.26 8.13 76.39
CA THR A 289 -12.56 6.83 76.43
C THR A 289 -13.20 5.78 75.52
N TYR A 290 -14.52 5.84 75.29
CA TYR A 290 -15.23 4.85 74.49
C TYR A 290 -15.91 5.46 73.27
N SER A 291 -16.94 6.29 73.47
CA SER A 291 -17.72 6.84 72.37
C SER A 291 -18.14 8.27 72.57
N THR A 292 -18.00 9.05 71.49
CA THR A 292 -18.48 10.44 71.40
C THR A 292 -19.54 10.52 70.32
N LYS A 293 -20.75 10.99 70.68
CA LYS A 293 -21.87 11.15 69.75
C LYS A 293 -22.41 12.59 69.77
N VAL A 294 -22.41 13.23 68.61
CA VAL A 294 -23.04 14.55 68.39
C VAL A 294 -24.18 14.38 67.39
N SER A 295 -25.41 14.70 67.79
CA SER A 295 -26.61 14.35 67.00
C SER A 295 -27.72 15.40 67.06
N GLY A 296 -28.31 15.77 65.91
CA GLY A 296 -29.45 16.70 65.89
C GLY A 296 -30.12 16.85 64.53
N SER A 297 -31.08 17.76 64.38
CA SER A 297 -31.64 18.11 63.06
C SER A 297 -30.62 18.91 62.23
N ASN A 298 -30.07 19.98 62.81
CA ASN A 298 -28.96 20.72 62.21
C ASN A 298 -27.76 20.65 63.15
N VAL A 299 -26.66 20.07 62.71
CA VAL A 299 -25.43 19.93 63.51
C VAL A 299 -24.36 20.82 62.90
N SER A 300 -23.76 21.69 63.71
CA SER A 300 -22.67 22.59 63.35
C SER A 300 -21.49 22.33 64.28
N VAL A 301 -20.36 21.89 63.73
CA VAL A 301 -19.11 21.65 64.45
C VAL A 301 -18.06 22.58 63.87
N VAL A 302 -17.64 23.59 64.63
CA VAL A 302 -16.77 24.67 64.14
C VAL A 302 -15.56 24.82 65.07
N ASN A 303 -14.35 24.79 64.51
CA ASN A 303 -13.11 24.92 65.28
C ASN A 303 -13.04 23.97 66.50
N ALA A 304 -13.57 22.76 66.36
CA ALA A 304 -13.77 21.84 67.48
C ALA A 304 -13.03 20.51 67.26
N THR A 305 -12.67 19.86 68.37
CA THR A 305 -12.12 18.50 68.38
C THR A 305 -13.17 17.55 68.95
N ILE A 306 -13.52 16.52 68.21
CA ILE A 306 -14.41 15.43 68.63
C ILE A 306 -13.60 14.14 68.54
N SER A 307 -13.27 13.53 69.67
CA SER A 307 -12.45 12.32 69.71
C SER A 307 -13.03 11.23 70.62
N SER A 308 -12.73 9.99 70.28
CA SER A 308 -12.98 8.83 71.14
C SER A 308 -11.96 7.72 70.89
N ALA A 309 -11.67 6.85 71.86
CA ALA A 309 -10.81 5.68 71.59
C ALA A 309 -11.51 4.57 70.78
N GLN A 310 -12.84 4.56 70.66
CA GLN A 310 -13.61 3.64 69.79
C GLN A 310 -14.46 4.38 68.75
N ASP A 311 -15.74 4.59 69.01
CA ASP A 311 -16.70 5.07 68.00
C ASP A 311 -17.01 6.55 68.15
N THR A 312 -16.70 7.33 67.10
CA THR A 312 -17.13 8.72 66.99
C THR A 312 -18.23 8.87 65.95
N VAL A 313 -19.38 9.38 66.37
CA VAL A 313 -20.58 9.54 65.53
C VAL A 313 -21.00 11.00 65.50
N VAL A 314 -21.07 11.59 64.32
CA VAL A 314 -21.62 12.93 64.10
C VAL A 314 -22.77 12.81 63.10
N ASN A 315 -24.01 13.06 63.51
CA ASN A 315 -25.15 12.84 62.61
C ASN A 315 -26.30 13.85 62.70
N GLY A 316 -27.02 14.04 61.59
CA GLY A 316 -28.21 14.87 61.58
C GLY A 316 -29.02 14.89 60.28
N THR A 317 -29.84 15.93 60.07
CA THR A 317 -30.48 16.19 58.77
C THR A 317 -29.56 17.01 57.89
N ASN A 318 -29.06 18.12 58.42
CA ASN A 318 -27.96 18.89 57.83
C ASN A 318 -26.79 18.90 58.80
N LEU A 319 -25.59 18.74 58.25
CA LEU A 319 -24.35 18.69 59.01
C LEU A 319 -23.33 19.64 58.38
N ASP A 320 -22.70 20.48 59.19
CA ASP A 320 -21.59 21.34 58.82
C ASP A 320 -20.42 21.11 59.80
N ILE A 321 -19.29 20.63 59.29
CA ILE A 321 -18.05 20.41 60.04
C ILE A 321 -16.99 21.31 59.43
N ASN A 322 -16.56 22.34 60.16
CA ASN A 322 -15.70 23.39 59.64
C ASN A 322 -14.49 23.61 60.57
N GLN A 323 -13.26 23.63 60.02
CA GLN A 323 -12.02 23.83 60.78
C GLN A 323 -11.89 22.89 61.99
N SER A 324 -12.41 21.67 61.87
CA SER A 324 -12.60 20.77 63.02
C SER A 324 -11.82 19.47 62.85
N VAL A 325 -11.61 18.78 63.98
CA VAL A 325 -10.97 17.46 64.06
C VAL A 325 -12.00 16.45 64.54
N VAL A 326 -12.18 15.35 63.82
CA VAL A 326 -13.10 14.25 64.21
C VAL A 326 -12.35 12.93 64.12
N ASN A 327 -12.06 12.29 65.26
CA ASN A 327 -11.15 11.14 65.35
C ASN A 327 -11.74 9.96 66.13
N GLY A 328 -11.53 8.73 65.66
CA GLY A 328 -11.94 7.51 66.36
C GLY A 328 -11.24 6.24 65.88
N ALA A 329 -11.51 5.09 66.51
CA ALA A 329 -11.22 3.80 65.90
C ALA A 329 -12.13 3.55 64.69
N ALA A 330 -13.42 3.87 64.83
CA ALA A 330 -14.36 4.00 63.72
C ALA A 330 -15.02 5.38 63.77
N VAL A 331 -15.22 5.98 62.60
CA VAL A 331 -15.86 7.30 62.48
C VAL A 331 -17.04 7.21 61.53
N SER A 332 -18.20 7.68 61.98
CA SER A 332 -19.41 7.79 61.16
C SER A 332 -19.91 9.22 61.14
N VAL A 333 -19.96 9.79 59.94
CA VAL A 333 -20.47 11.14 59.67
C VAL A 333 -21.69 10.99 58.77
N SER A 334 -22.90 11.20 59.29
CA SER A 334 -24.11 10.93 58.50
C SER A 334 -25.15 12.04 58.56
N ALA A 335 -25.66 12.43 57.39
CA ALA A 335 -26.78 13.36 57.26
C ALA A 335 -27.91 12.70 56.45
N SER A 336 -29.16 13.11 56.62
CA SER A 336 -30.24 12.69 55.71
C SER A 336 -30.42 13.61 54.50
N ASN A 337 -29.83 14.82 54.53
CA ASN A 337 -29.82 15.79 53.43
C ASN A 337 -28.38 16.18 53.08
N ASN A 338 -27.79 17.17 53.75
CA ASN A 338 -26.46 17.69 53.38
C ASN A 338 -25.42 17.40 54.46
N ALA A 339 -24.24 16.91 54.07
CA ALA A 339 -23.04 16.86 54.91
C ALA A 339 -21.94 17.73 54.27
N SER A 340 -21.63 18.86 54.90
CA SER A 340 -20.57 19.79 54.52
C SER A 340 -19.37 19.59 55.45
N ILE A 341 -18.19 19.35 54.89
CA ILE A 341 -16.93 19.21 55.60
C ILE A 341 -15.95 20.19 54.96
N ALA A 342 -15.46 21.17 55.71
CA ALA A 342 -14.58 22.21 55.21
C ALA A 342 -13.38 22.41 56.13
N SER A 343 -12.17 22.49 55.56
CA SER A 343 -10.91 22.72 56.31
C SER A 343 -10.75 21.82 57.53
N SER A 344 -11.25 20.58 57.46
CA SER A 344 -11.36 19.69 58.62
C SER A 344 -10.54 18.42 58.44
N ASN A 345 -10.09 17.86 59.57
CA ASN A 345 -9.38 16.58 59.61
C ASN A 345 -10.31 15.52 60.21
N ILE A 346 -10.73 14.55 59.42
CA ILE A 346 -11.56 13.43 59.88
C ILE A 346 -10.75 12.15 59.72
N SER A 347 -10.47 11.45 60.81
CA SER A 347 -9.62 10.25 60.76
C SER A 347 -10.15 9.08 61.58
N ALA A 348 -10.04 7.87 61.03
CA ALA A 348 -10.38 6.63 61.71
C ALA A 348 -9.20 5.65 61.70
N ALA A 349 -8.98 4.88 62.78
CA ALA A 349 -8.00 3.80 62.75
C ALA A 349 -8.43 2.63 61.84
N ASN A 350 -9.75 2.40 61.73
CA ASN A 350 -10.37 1.34 60.93
C ASN A 350 -11.22 1.96 59.79
N ASN A 351 -12.54 1.85 59.88
CA ASN A 351 -13.47 2.34 58.86
C ASN A 351 -13.92 3.78 59.16
N LEU A 352 -13.94 4.58 58.11
CA LEU A 352 -14.51 5.91 58.09
C LEU A 352 -15.65 5.93 57.07
N ASP A 353 -16.88 6.13 57.55
CA ASP A 353 -18.08 6.17 56.71
C ASP A 353 -18.67 7.59 56.72
N ILE A 354 -18.82 8.20 55.54
CA ILE A 354 -19.55 9.46 55.33
C ILE A 354 -20.78 9.18 54.47
N GLY A 355 -21.97 9.57 54.94
CA GLY A 355 -23.23 9.32 54.23
C GLY A 355 -24.17 10.52 54.23
N ALA A 356 -24.70 10.93 53.07
CA ALA A 356 -25.71 11.98 52.96
C ALA A 356 -26.55 11.89 51.68
N ASP A 357 -27.50 12.80 51.47
CA ASP A 357 -28.01 13.03 50.12
C ASP A 357 -26.95 13.76 49.30
N ASN A 358 -26.41 14.86 49.80
CA ASN A 358 -25.25 15.54 49.20
C ASN A 358 -24.10 15.63 50.19
N VAL A 359 -22.91 15.21 49.75
CA VAL A 359 -21.66 15.30 50.50
C VAL A 359 -20.75 16.33 49.84
N SER A 360 -20.29 17.33 50.60
CA SER A 360 -19.31 18.33 50.17
C SER A 360 -18.07 18.26 51.05
N ILE A 361 -16.88 18.15 50.47
CA ILE A 361 -15.60 18.08 51.17
C ILE A 361 -14.67 19.11 50.56
N ASN A 362 -14.38 20.19 51.28
CA ASN A 362 -13.81 21.40 50.69
C ASN A 362 -12.60 21.93 51.49
N ASN A 363 -11.86 22.87 50.89
CA ASN A 363 -10.92 23.77 51.57
C ASN A 363 -9.80 23.06 52.37
N ASN A 364 -9.05 22.15 51.76
CA ASN A 364 -7.95 21.38 52.37
C ASN A 364 -8.41 20.42 53.48
N SER A 365 -9.61 19.85 53.35
CA SER A 365 -10.06 18.80 54.27
C SER A 365 -9.29 17.50 54.04
N ASN A 366 -8.87 16.85 55.12
CA ASN A 366 -8.17 15.56 55.09
C ASN A 366 -9.07 14.47 55.70
N ILE A 367 -9.38 13.45 54.92
CA ILE A 367 -10.20 12.31 55.33
C ILE A 367 -9.34 11.05 55.26
N ALA A 368 -9.09 10.40 56.39
CA ALA A 368 -8.15 9.28 56.46
C ALA A 368 -8.70 8.08 57.23
N GLY A 369 -8.38 6.88 56.77
CA GLY A 369 -8.62 5.66 57.55
C GLY A 369 -8.03 4.41 56.92
N ASN A 370 -8.29 3.23 57.49
CA ASN A 370 -7.98 1.97 56.81
C ASN A 370 -8.90 1.79 55.59
N LYS A 371 -10.20 2.05 55.76
CA LYS A 371 -11.16 2.16 54.66
C LYS A 371 -11.90 3.48 54.76
N VAL A 372 -11.94 4.23 53.66
CA VAL A 372 -12.76 5.44 53.52
C VAL A 372 -13.91 5.12 52.58
N ALA A 373 -15.16 5.23 53.05
CA ALA A 373 -16.35 5.06 52.23
C ALA A 373 -17.25 6.29 52.31
N ILE A 374 -17.54 6.87 51.15
CA ILE A 374 -18.37 8.07 51.02
C ILE A 374 -19.54 7.73 50.10
N ASN A 375 -20.75 7.74 50.65
CA ASN A 375 -21.96 7.34 49.94
C ASN A 375 -22.97 8.49 49.92
N ALA A 376 -23.33 8.96 48.72
CA ALA A 376 -24.33 9.99 48.51
C ALA A 376 -25.56 9.44 47.75
N THR A 377 -26.77 9.69 48.24
CA THR A 377 -28.00 9.40 47.47
C THR A 377 -28.29 10.45 46.39
N GLY A 378 -27.57 11.57 46.43
CA GLY A 378 -27.48 12.59 45.39
C GLY A 378 -26.04 12.69 44.91
N SER A 379 -25.32 13.76 45.28
CA SER A 379 -23.99 14.08 44.75
C SER A 379 -22.85 14.14 45.77
N ILE A 380 -21.64 13.82 45.32
CA ILE A 380 -20.39 14.06 46.04
C ILE A 380 -19.63 15.19 45.33
N VAL A 381 -19.28 16.24 46.07
CA VAL A 381 -18.40 17.31 45.61
C VAL A 381 -17.19 17.35 46.54
N ALA A 382 -15.99 17.21 45.98
CA ALA A 382 -14.75 17.43 46.71
C ALA A 382 -13.91 18.50 46.01
N THR A 383 -13.45 19.50 46.76
CA THR A 383 -12.61 20.58 46.23
C THR A 383 -11.43 20.80 47.17
N ASP A 384 -10.22 20.85 46.62
CA ASP A 384 -8.98 21.01 47.39
C ASP A 384 -8.92 20.01 48.57
N SER A 385 -9.18 18.72 48.35
CA SER A 385 -9.36 17.75 49.46
C SER A 385 -8.47 16.52 49.31
N ASN A 386 -8.05 15.94 50.45
CA ASN A 386 -7.20 14.74 50.49
C ASN A 386 -7.94 13.58 51.14
N LEU A 387 -8.10 12.46 50.42
CA LEU A 387 -8.70 11.23 50.93
C LEU A 387 -7.65 10.11 50.88
N THR A 388 -7.28 9.53 52.02
CA THR A 388 -6.18 8.56 52.12
C THR A 388 -6.58 7.28 52.86
N SER A 389 -6.35 6.10 52.27
CA SER A 389 -6.62 4.82 52.95
C SER A 389 -6.02 3.59 52.28
N GLU A 390 -6.25 2.38 52.80
CA GLU A 390 -6.02 1.15 52.02
C GLU A 390 -7.02 1.05 50.86
N VAL A 391 -8.29 1.39 51.11
CA VAL A 391 -9.37 1.36 50.12
C VAL A 391 -10.25 2.60 50.23
N VAL A 392 -10.29 3.42 49.17
CA VAL A 392 -11.21 4.56 49.06
C VAL A 392 -12.37 4.19 48.15
N ASN A 393 -13.61 4.32 48.64
CA ASN A 393 -14.83 4.16 47.84
C ASN A 393 -15.66 5.43 47.87
N LEU A 394 -15.92 6.02 46.71
CA LEU A 394 -16.90 7.10 46.53
C LEU A 394 -18.05 6.56 45.66
N SER A 395 -19.28 6.68 46.15
CA SER A 395 -20.48 6.24 45.43
C SER A 395 -21.55 7.33 45.49
N ALA A 396 -22.04 7.77 44.34
CA ALA A 396 -23.10 8.78 44.24
C ALA A 396 -24.21 8.33 43.27
N SER A 397 -25.47 8.50 43.66
CA SER A 397 -26.61 8.18 42.78
C SER A 397 -26.89 9.25 41.71
N SER A 398 -26.20 10.39 41.76
CA SER A 398 -26.15 11.40 40.69
C SER A 398 -24.70 11.62 40.26
N ASN A 399 -24.07 12.72 40.66
CA ASN A 399 -22.74 13.11 40.19
C ASN A 399 -21.65 12.99 41.26
N ILE A 400 -20.43 12.68 40.81
CA ILE A 400 -19.19 12.88 41.57
C ILE A 400 -18.40 13.99 40.88
N THR A 401 -17.98 15.01 41.63
CA THR A 401 -17.14 16.12 41.13
C THR A 401 -15.96 16.32 42.05
N LEU A 402 -14.74 16.09 41.54
CA LEU A 402 -13.48 16.35 42.25
C LEU A 402 -12.75 17.48 41.53
N ALA A 403 -12.38 18.53 42.27
CA ALA A 403 -11.54 19.62 41.80
C ALA A 403 -10.31 19.73 42.71
N ASN A 404 -9.10 19.80 42.14
CA ASN A 404 -7.84 19.90 42.90
C ASN A 404 -7.72 18.90 44.07
N SER A 405 -8.33 17.73 43.95
CA SER A 405 -8.45 16.78 45.06
C SER A 405 -7.54 15.57 44.84
N ASN A 406 -7.02 15.02 45.92
CA ASN A 406 -6.12 13.87 45.91
C ASN A 406 -6.79 12.68 46.61
N ILE A 407 -7.03 11.62 45.86
CA ILE A 407 -7.51 10.32 46.33
C ILE A 407 -6.33 9.36 46.28
N SER A 408 -5.84 8.92 47.44
CA SER A 408 -4.67 8.04 47.55
C SER A 408 -5.04 6.77 48.30
N ALA A 409 -5.12 5.67 47.57
CA ALA A 409 -5.35 4.34 48.11
C ALA A 409 -4.08 3.48 48.05
N ASN A 410 -3.94 2.51 48.97
CA ASN A 410 -2.91 1.48 48.82
C ASN A 410 -3.37 0.41 47.82
N GLN A 411 -4.57 -0.14 48.01
CA GLN A 411 -5.07 -1.32 47.28
C GLN A 411 -6.17 -1.01 46.26
N ALA A 412 -7.09 -0.09 46.54
CA ALA A 412 -8.14 0.24 45.58
C ALA A 412 -8.72 1.65 45.77
N ALA A 413 -8.86 2.40 44.68
CA ALA A 413 -9.63 3.64 44.64
C ALA A 413 -10.80 3.49 43.66
N ASN A 414 -12.02 3.38 44.19
CA ASN A 414 -13.23 3.12 43.42
C ASN A 414 -14.16 4.33 43.49
N LEU A 415 -14.38 5.00 42.36
CA LEU A 415 -15.27 6.14 42.22
C LEU A 415 -16.40 5.76 41.26
N VAL A 416 -17.64 5.76 41.75
CA VAL A 416 -18.83 5.32 40.98
C VAL A 416 -19.94 6.36 41.04
N ALA A 417 -20.33 6.90 39.88
CA ALA A 417 -21.44 7.83 39.72
C ALA A 417 -22.55 7.25 38.82
N ASN A 418 -23.82 7.62 39.02
CA ASN A 418 -24.87 7.23 38.08
C ASN A 418 -24.93 8.15 36.85
N ASP A 419 -24.72 9.46 37.04
CA ASP A 419 -24.89 10.45 35.98
C ASP A 419 -23.53 10.88 35.42
N THR A 420 -22.81 11.81 36.08
CA THR A 420 -21.49 12.27 35.62
C THR A 420 -20.44 12.12 36.71
N LEU A 421 -19.27 11.61 36.34
CA LEU A 421 -18.05 11.63 37.16
C LEU A 421 -17.06 12.61 36.52
N SER A 422 -16.82 13.74 37.18
CA SER A 422 -15.92 14.79 36.71
C SER A 422 -14.71 14.91 37.62
N LEU A 423 -13.52 14.75 37.06
CA LEU A 423 -12.23 15.00 37.70
C LEU A 423 -11.58 16.21 37.02
N ASN A 424 -11.26 17.24 37.79
CA ASN A 424 -10.61 18.46 37.32
C ASN A 424 -9.35 18.71 38.17
N ALA A 425 -8.18 18.73 37.54
CA ALA A 425 -6.89 18.88 38.23
C ALA A 425 -6.73 17.97 39.46
N SER A 426 -7.33 16.78 39.42
CA SER A 426 -7.41 15.87 40.56
C SER A 426 -6.56 14.62 40.34
N SER A 427 -6.12 14.00 41.41
CA SER A 427 -5.32 12.78 41.40
C SER A 427 -6.11 11.63 42.02
N VAL A 428 -6.20 10.49 41.34
CA VAL A 428 -6.76 9.23 41.86
C VAL A 428 -5.73 8.14 41.69
N ASN A 429 -5.16 7.68 42.81
CA ASN A 429 -4.02 6.78 42.82
C ASN A 429 -4.29 5.52 43.65
N SER A 430 -3.82 4.37 43.18
CA SER A 430 -3.62 3.14 43.96
C SER A 430 -2.18 2.64 43.84
N THR A 431 -1.43 2.65 44.94
CA THR A 431 0.02 2.35 44.90
C THR A 431 0.36 0.89 44.62
N ASN A 432 -0.51 -0.06 44.99
CA ASN A 432 -0.27 -1.50 44.85
C ASN A 432 -1.43 -2.25 44.18
N GLY A 433 -2.46 -1.55 43.70
CA GLY A 433 -3.69 -2.19 43.23
C GLY A 433 -4.37 -1.48 42.08
N THR A 434 -5.69 -1.29 42.17
CA THR A 434 -6.54 -0.85 41.06
C THR A 434 -7.16 0.52 41.28
N VAL A 435 -7.42 1.22 40.18
CA VAL A 435 -8.26 2.42 40.17
C VAL A 435 -9.43 2.20 39.23
N ASP A 436 -10.65 2.34 39.76
CA ASP A 436 -11.90 2.26 39.00
C ASP A 436 -12.60 3.61 39.03
N VAL A 437 -12.64 4.28 37.88
CA VAL A 437 -13.38 5.54 37.66
C VAL A 437 -14.54 5.20 36.73
N SER A 438 -15.75 5.11 37.27
CA SER A 438 -16.92 4.67 36.52
C SER A 438 -18.12 5.60 36.67
N ALA A 439 -18.78 5.90 35.55
CA ALA A 439 -20.09 6.53 35.54
C ALA A 439 -21.08 5.73 34.69
N ASN A 440 -22.36 5.74 35.05
CA ASN A 440 -23.38 5.24 34.13
C ASN A 440 -23.65 6.22 32.98
N GLY A 441 -23.66 7.55 33.21
CA GLY A 441 -23.59 8.57 32.16
C GLY A 441 -22.14 8.89 31.78
N ALA A 442 -21.70 10.15 31.81
CA ALA A 442 -20.40 10.59 31.29
C ALA A 442 -19.24 10.53 32.31
N VAL A 443 -18.02 10.31 31.82
CA VAL A 443 -16.79 10.55 32.59
C VAL A 443 -16.00 11.68 31.94
N VAL A 444 -15.59 12.66 32.74
CA VAL A 444 -14.86 13.86 32.30
C VAL A 444 -13.59 14.00 33.12
N LEU A 445 -12.43 13.96 32.47
CA LEU A 445 -11.11 14.17 33.06
C LEU A 445 -10.51 15.43 32.43
N THR A 446 -10.08 16.40 33.23
CA THR A 446 -9.64 17.73 32.72
C THR A 446 -8.47 18.31 33.51
N ASN A 447 -7.76 19.27 32.93
CA ASN A 447 -6.80 20.16 33.61
C ASN A 447 -5.67 19.44 34.36
N GLY A 448 -4.98 18.48 33.75
CA GLY A 448 -3.87 17.77 34.41
C GLY A 448 -4.32 16.65 35.36
N THR A 449 -5.54 16.13 35.18
CA THR A 449 -6.05 15.02 36.01
C THR A 449 -5.17 13.79 35.89
N ASN A 450 -4.83 13.15 37.01
CA ASN A 450 -4.01 11.94 37.06
C ASN A 450 -4.82 10.75 37.59
N VAL A 451 -4.85 9.66 36.84
CA VAL A 451 -5.43 8.37 37.24
C VAL A 451 -4.31 7.34 37.20
N SER A 452 -3.78 6.91 38.36
CA SER A 452 -2.65 5.98 38.40
C SER A 452 -2.91 4.75 39.25
N ALA A 453 -2.49 3.59 38.76
CA ALA A 453 -2.60 2.33 39.49
C ALA A 453 -1.33 1.49 39.25
N GLU A 454 -1.01 0.55 40.13
CA GLU A 454 0.05 -0.42 39.82
C GLU A 454 -0.46 -1.52 38.86
N ILE A 455 -1.68 -2.01 39.07
CA ILE A 455 -2.22 -3.19 38.36
C ILE A 455 -3.10 -2.77 37.20
N VAL A 456 -4.23 -2.11 37.46
CA VAL A 456 -5.25 -1.74 36.46
C VAL A 456 -5.81 -0.35 36.76
N ALA A 457 -5.90 0.50 35.74
CA ALA A 457 -6.71 1.71 35.76
C ALA A 457 -7.87 1.59 34.76
N ASN A 458 -9.10 1.53 35.27
CA ASN A 458 -10.32 1.48 34.47
C ASN A 458 -11.01 2.86 34.50
N VAL A 459 -11.25 3.42 33.32
CA VAL A 459 -12.08 4.61 33.11
C VAL A 459 -13.26 4.18 32.24
N SER A 460 -14.47 4.18 32.79
CA SER A 460 -15.64 3.58 32.15
C SER A 460 -16.89 4.46 32.18
N SER A 461 -17.58 4.50 31.05
CA SER A 461 -18.88 5.15 30.88
C SER A 461 -19.88 4.14 30.31
N ASN A 462 -20.79 3.63 31.16
CA ASN A 462 -21.64 2.48 30.78
C ASN A 462 -22.72 2.83 29.74
N ASN A 463 -23.20 4.08 29.71
CA ASN A 463 -24.21 4.56 28.78
C ASN A 463 -23.93 5.96 28.21
N GLY A 464 -22.72 6.50 28.38
CA GLY A 464 -22.36 7.85 27.94
C GLY A 464 -21.03 7.90 27.20
N THR A 465 -20.41 9.08 27.25
CA THR A 465 -19.11 9.39 26.64
C THR A 465 -18.00 9.48 27.69
N ILE A 466 -16.76 9.26 27.26
CA ILE A 466 -15.56 9.64 28.01
C ILE A 466 -14.89 10.81 27.30
N THR A 467 -14.61 11.88 28.03
CA THR A 467 -13.77 13.00 27.57
C THR A 467 -12.61 13.15 28.53
N ALA A 468 -11.39 13.01 28.03
CA ALA A 468 -10.17 13.24 28.77
C ALA A 468 -9.37 14.34 28.05
N ASP A 469 -9.22 15.47 28.70
CA ASP A 469 -8.51 16.65 28.21
C ASP A 469 -7.37 16.95 29.19
N ASP A 470 -6.15 17.14 28.68
CA ASP A 470 -4.93 17.33 29.50
C ASP A 470 -4.78 16.28 30.62
N SER A 471 -5.10 15.00 30.37
CA SER A 471 -5.19 13.99 31.44
C SER A 471 -4.11 12.90 31.31
N ASN A 472 -3.66 12.35 32.45
CA ASN A 472 -2.68 11.26 32.50
C ASN A 472 -3.31 10.01 33.12
N ILE A 473 -3.27 8.88 32.40
CA ILE A 473 -3.78 7.58 32.88
C ILE A 473 -2.64 6.56 32.81
N THR A 474 -2.22 6.05 33.97
CA THR A 474 -1.02 5.20 34.09
C THR A 474 -1.31 3.92 34.87
N ALA A 475 -0.99 2.74 34.31
CA ALA A 475 -1.10 1.48 35.06
C ALA A 475 -0.26 0.32 34.48
N GLY A 476 -0.29 -0.85 35.11
CA GLY A 476 0.06 -2.09 34.42
C GLY A 476 -0.81 -2.31 33.18
N ASN A 477 -2.13 -2.20 33.34
CA ASN A 477 -3.11 -2.21 32.25
C ASN A 477 -4.06 -1.02 32.34
N VAL A 478 -4.29 -0.34 31.22
CA VAL A 478 -5.22 0.79 31.15
C VAL A 478 -6.43 0.42 30.28
N SER A 479 -7.64 0.71 30.75
CA SER A 479 -8.86 0.53 29.98
C SER A 479 -9.70 1.81 30.00
N VAL A 480 -10.00 2.36 28.83
CA VAL A 480 -10.84 3.55 28.62
C VAL A 480 -12.01 3.16 27.74
N ASN A 481 -13.17 2.87 28.34
CA ASN A 481 -14.31 2.27 27.63
C ASN A 481 -15.58 3.10 27.78
N ALA A 482 -16.15 3.53 26.66
CA ALA A 482 -17.43 4.23 26.62
C ALA A 482 -18.48 3.45 25.81
N LYS A 483 -19.75 3.68 26.13
CA LYS A 483 -20.82 3.23 25.23
C LYS A 483 -20.87 4.08 23.97
N GLU A 484 -20.98 5.39 24.17
CA GLU A 484 -20.93 6.39 23.11
C GLU A 484 -19.45 6.73 22.84
N ASN A 485 -19.09 7.98 22.56
CA ASN A 485 -17.74 8.35 22.14
C ASN A 485 -16.67 8.31 23.25
N VAL A 486 -15.42 8.05 22.86
CA VAL A 486 -14.22 8.36 23.64
C VAL A 486 -13.44 9.47 22.95
N THR A 487 -13.11 10.53 23.67
CA THR A 487 -12.26 11.63 23.19
C THR A 487 -11.10 11.83 24.15
N LEU A 488 -9.89 11.72 23.63
CA LEU A 488 -8.63 12.00 24.32
C LEU A 488 -8.02 13.22 23.63
N GLU A 489 -7.84 14.32 24.35
CA GLU A 489 -7.24 15.56 23.89
C GLU A 489 -6.06 15.90 24.81
N ASN A 490 -4.88 16.17 24.24
CA ASN A 490 -3.64 16.44 24.98
C ASN A 490 -3.34 15.43 26.11
N SER A 491 -3.80 14.19 25.96
CA SER A 491 -3.84 13.21 27.04
C SER A 491 -2.78 12.14 26.88
N ASN A 492 -2.27 11.64 28.01
CA ASN A 492 -1.23 10.62 28.07
C ASN A 492 -1.80 9.32 28.65
N ILE A 493 -1.67 8.21 27.91
CA ILE A 493 -1.92 6.86 28.41
C ILE A 493 -0.57 6.12 28.49
N SER A 494 -0.20 5.65 29.68
CA SER A 494 1.03 4.88 29.89
C SER A 494 0.71 3.54 30.54
N ALA A 495 0.86 2.43 29.81
CA ALA A 495 0.54 1.11 30.32
C ALA A 495 1.67 0.09 30.13
N ASN A 496 2.20 -0.49 31.20
CA ASN A 496 3.35 -1.41 31.09
C ASN A 496 3.06 -2.67 30.25
N THR A 497 1.81 -3.15 30.26
CA THR A 497 1.41 -4.39 29.58
C THR A 497 0.44 -4.11 28.43
N SER A 498 -0.70 -3.48 28.70
CA SER A 498 -1.68 -3.20 27.65
C SER A 498 -2.54 -1.97 27.91
N ALA A 499 -2.92 -1.29 26.82
CA ALA A 499 -3.90 -0.21 26.83
C ALA A 499 -5.05 -0.55 25.88
N SER A 500 -6.29 -0.33 26.33
CA SER A 500 -7.48 -0.42 25.49
C SER A 500 -8.26 0.89 25.54
N VAL A 501 -8.59 1.42 24.37
CA VAL A 501 -9.46 2.59 24.18
C VAL A 501 -10.62 2.16 23.30
N SER A 502 -11.83 2.10 23.83
CA SER A 502 -12.96 1.54 23.11
C SER A 502 -14.27 2.31 23.24
N SER A 503 -15.00 2.33 22.13
CA SER A 503 -16.37 2.83 22.04
C SER A 503 -17.27 1.76 21.42
N THR A 504 -18.33 1.36 22.13
CA THR A 504 -19.20 0.25 21.67
C THR A 504 -20.29 0.66 20.67
N ASN A 505 -20.69 1.93 20.63
CA ASN A 505 -21.67 2.50 19.69
C ASN A 505 -21.19 3.76 18.95
N GLY A 506 -20.09 4.38 19.41
CA GLY A 506 -19.60 5.65 18.89
C GLY A 506 -18.19 5.58 18.30
N SER A 507 -17.55 6.74 18.26
CA SER A 507 -16.21 6.94 17.73
C SER A 507 -15.15 7.00 18.84
N VAL A 508 -13.90 6.72 18.47
CA VAL A 508 -12.73 7.03 19.29
C VAL A 508 -11.93 8.14 18.59
N SER A 509 -11.66 9.23 19.29
CA SER A 509 -10.85 10.34 18.79
C SER A 509 -9.67 10.60 19.70
N LEU A 510 -8.47 10.63 19.12
CA LEU A 510 -7.21 10.97 19.77
C LEU A 510 -6.67 12.24 19.10
N TYR A 511 -6.61 13.32 19.87
CA TYR A 511 -6.10 14.62 19.48
C TYR A 511 -4.89 14.94 20.36
N ASP A 512 -3.75 15.22 19.75
CA ASP A 512 -2.52 15.63 20.47
C ASP A 512 -2.13 14.66 21.60
N SER A 513 -2.54 13.39 21.49
CA SER A 513 -2.48 12.43 22.58
C SER A 513 -1.30 11.49 22.43
N ASN A 514 -0.69 11.11 23.55
CA ASN A 514 0.44 10.18 23.60
C ASN A 514 0.01 8.87 24.27
N ILE A 515 0.19 7.74 23.59
CA ILE A 515 -0.06 6.42 24.14
C ILE A 515 1.24 5.61 24.10
N SER A 516 1.72 5.19 25.27
CA SER A 516 2.88 4.31 25.42
C SER A 516 2.47 3.02 26.11
N THR A 517 2.60 1.88 25.42
CA THR A 517 2.20 0.60 26.01
C THR A 517 2.97 -0.62 25.50
N GLY A 518 2.75 -1.80 26.09
CA GLY A 518 3.08 -3.09 25.48
C GLY A 518 2.19 -3.34 24.26
N ASN A 519 0.92 -3.71 24.50
CA ASN A 519 -0.10 -3.89 23.46
C ASN A 519 -1.16 -2.77 23.49
N LEU A 520 -1.48 -2.19 22.34
CA LEU A 520 -2.58 -1.24 22.17
C LEU A 520 -3.73 -1.88 21.40
N ILE A 521 -4.96 -1.66 21.90
CA ILE A 521 -6.22 -1.95 21.21
C ILE A 521 -7.07 -0.68 21.18
N VAL A 522 -7.35 -0.18 19.99
CA VAL A 522 -8.32 0.91 19.75
C VAL A 522 -9.48 0.37 18.93
N ASN A 523 -10.69 0.39 19.48
CA ASN A 523 -11.89 -0.15 18.82
C ASN A 523 -13.03 0.86 18.81
N ALA A 524 -13.58 1.16 17.64
CA ALA A 524 -14.76 2.01 17.50
C ALA A 524 -15.87 1.35 16.68
N ALA A 525 -17.12 1.48 17.13
CA ALA A 525 -18.28 1.06 16.35
C ALA A 525 -18.66 2.04 15.23
N ALA A 526 -18.22 3.29 15.32
CA ALA A 526 -18.24 4.27 14.23
C ALA A 526 -16.81 4.46 13.69
N ASN A 527 -16.18 5.61 13.95
CA ASN A 527 -14.87 5.96 13.37
C ASN A 527 -13.74 5.98 14.40
N VAL A 528 -12.51 5.78 13.94
CA VAL A 528 -11.31 6.15 14.69
C VAL A 528 -10.64 7.35 14.03
N THR A 529 -10.35 8.38 14.82
CA THR A 529 -9.62 9.58 14.36
C THR A 529 -8.36 9.76 15.18
N LEU A 530 -7.22 9.86 14.51
CA LEU A 530 -5.91 10.19 15.09
C LEU A 530 -5.45 11.51 14.47
N THR A 531 -5.21 12.52 15.28
CA THR A 531 -4.64 13.79 14.80
C THR A 531 -3.53 14.22 15.73
N ASN A 532 -2.35 14.50 15.16
CA ASN A 532 -1.13 14.83 15.90
C ASN A 532 -0.86 13.88 17.09
N SER A 533 -1.24 12.61 16.95
CA SER A 533 -1.17 11.63 18.03
C SER A 533 0.06 10.75 17.90
N ASN A 534 0.68 10.44 19.04
CA ASN A 534 1.86 9.58 19.10
C ASN A 534 1.52 8.28 19.82
N ILE A 535 1.51 7.18 19.06
CA ILE A 535 1.29 5.83 19.56
C ILE A 535 2.62 5.09 19.54
N SER A 536 3.03 4.55 20.68
CA SER A 536 4.22 3.71 20.86
C SER A 536 3.82 2.42 21.56
N ALA A 537 3.77 1.31 20.83
CA ALA A 537 3.48 -0.02 21.36
C ALA A 537 4.71 -0.94 21.25
N ASN A 538 5.17 -1.55 22.34
CA ASN A 538 6.33 -2.45 22.28
C ASN A 538 6.02 -3.80 21.60
N GLU A 539 4.74 -4.15 21.52
CA GLU A 539 4.22 -5.36 20.86
C GLU A 539 3.31 -4.93 19.69
N ALA A 540 1.98 -5.01 19.81
CA ALA A 540 1.08 -4.66 18.70
C ALA A 540 0.33 -3.34 18.94
N ALA A 541 0.14 -2.56 17.87
CA ALA A 541 -0.83 -1.48 17.80
C ALA A 541 -1.99 -1.87 16.88
N ASN A 542 -3.11 -2.29 17.48
CA ASN A 542 -4.32 -2.70 16.75
C ASN A 542 -5.36 -1.59 16.79
N VAL A 543 -5.65 -0.98 15.64
CA VAL A 543 -6.65 0.07 15.48
C VAL A 543 -7.76 -0.46 14.57
N SER A 544 -8.99 -0.52 15.07
CA SER A 544 -10.13 -1.03 14.32
C SER A 544 -11.36 -0.13 14.37
N ALA A 545 -12.04 0.00 13.23
CA ALA A 545 -13.27 0.77 13.08
C ALA A 545 -14.31 0.01 12.26
N ASN A 546 -15.56 -0.01 12.71
CA ASN A 546 -16.70 -0.46 11.90
C ASN A 546 -17.10 0.58 10.82
N GLY A 547 -16.65 1.82 10.94
CA GLY A 547 -16.67 2.86 9.91
C GLY A 547 -15.27 3.04 9.33
N SER A 548 -14.76 4.27 9.40
CA SER A 548 -13.46 4.68 8.86
C SER A 548 -12.38 4.91 9.91
N ILE A 549 -11.12 4.75 9.50
CA ILE A 549 -9.94 5.20 10.25
C ILE A 549 -9.33 6.39 9.52
N THR A 550 -9.12 7.50 10.23
CA THR A 550 -8.41 8.68 9.71
C THR A 550 -7.22 8.98 10.61
N ALA A 551 -6.03 9.05 10.03
CA ALA A 551 -4.83 9.50 10.72
C ALA A 551 -4.24 10.72 9.99
N THR A 552 -3.99 11.79 10.73
CA THR A 552 -3.42 13.03 10.21
C THR A 552 -2.28 13.49 11.11
N ASP A 553 -1.12 13.80 10.54
CA ASP A 553 0.08 14.28 11.25
C ASP A 553 0.47 13.38 12.44
N SER A 554 0.15 12.08 12.39
CA SER A 554 0.27 11.16 13.52
C SER A 554 1.44 10.20 13.36
N ASN A 555 1.95 9.69 14.48
CA ASN A 555 3.03 8.70 14.52
C ASN A 555 2.54 7.41 15.19
N ILE A 556 2.72 6.27 14.54
CA ILE A 556 2.42 4.94 15.09
C ILE A 556 3.70 4.10 15.00
N THR A 557 4.32 3.85 16.15
CA THR A 557 5.49 2.98 16.28
C THR A 557 5.09 1.72 17.02
N ALA A 558 5.29 0.55 16.41
CA ALA A 558 4.95 -0.72 17.02
C ALA A 558 5.96 -1.83 16.71
N ASN A 559 5.84 -3.00 17.32
CA ASN A 559 6.44 -4.22 16.76
C ASN A 559 5.58 -4.71 15.58
N GLN A 560 4.25 -4.71 15.73
CA GLN A 560 3.27 -4.96 14.66
C GLN A 560 2.21 -3.83 14.63
N ALA A 561 1.94 -3.23 13.48
CA ALA A 561 0.91 -2.19 13.34
C ALA A 561 -0.22 -2.65 12.43
N ASN A 562 -1.46 -2.66 12.94
CA ASN A 562 -2.63 -3.14 12.21
C ASN A 562 -3.75 -2.08 12.24
N LEU A 563 -4.15 -1.57 11.08
CA LEU A 563 -5.23 -0.60 10.90
C LEU A 563 -6.34 -1.23 10.04
N ASN A 564 -7.48 -1.56 10.65
CA ASN A 564 -8.57 -2.30 10.00
C ASN A 564 -9.90 -1.53 10.04
N ALA A 565 -10.37 -1.07 8.88
CA ALA A 565 -11.65 -0.37 8.73
C ALA A 565 -12.65 -1.17 7.89
N LYS A 566 -13.94 -1.08 8.19
CA LYS A 566 -14.98 -1.62 7.28
C LYS A 566 -15.36 -0.66 6.16
N GLU A 567 -15.13 0.64 6.32
CA GLU A 567 -15.31 1.62 5.25
C GLU A 567 -13.96 1.97 4.66
N ASN A 568 -13.33 3.08 5.05
CA ASN A 568 -12.07 3.55 4.45
C ASN A 568 -10.96 3.76 5.49
N VAL A 569 -9.70 3.62 5.08
CA VAL A 569 -8.55 4.12 5.84
C VAL A 569 -7.95 5.31 5.07
N SER A 570 -7.74 6.44 5.74
CA SER A 570 -7.08 7.62 5.17
C SER A 570 -5.92 8.07 6.06
N LEU A 571 -4.72 8.08 5.49
CA LEU A 571 -3.48 8.50 6.14
C LEU A 571 -2.96 9.75 5.44
N SER A 572 -2.79 10.85 6.18
CA SER A 572 -2.21 12.09 5.68
C SER A 572 -1.07 12.53 6.58
N ASN A 573 0.12 12.80 6.02
CA ASN A 573 1.33 13.15 6.78
C ASN A 573 1.60 12.24 7.99
N THR A 574 1.25 10.96 7.88
CA THR A 574 1.31 10.00 8.99
C THR A 574 2.53 9.10 8.84
N ASN A 575 3.23 8.84 9.94
CA ASN A 575 4.33 7.89 9.97
C ASN A 575 3.90 6.62 10.71
N ILE A 576 3.94 5.49 10.03
CA ILE A 576 3.72 4.17 10.61
C ILE A 576 5.03 3.39 10.48
N SER A 577 5.64 3.01 11.61
CA SER A 577 6.87 2.24 11.65
C SER A 577 6.69 1.01 12.53
N ALA A 578 6.87 -0.17 11.94
CA ALA A 578 6.83 -1.43 12.66
C ALA A 578 8.11 -2.25 12.46
N ASP A 579 8.42 -3.13 13.40
CA ASP A 579 9.55 -4.07 13.26
C ASP A 579 9.11 -5.31 12.47
N GLN A 580 8.09 -6.02 12.93
CA GLN A 580 7.60 -7.29 12.41
C GLN A 580 6.47 -7.20 11.37
N GLY A 581 5.97 -6.01 11.03
CA GLY A 581 5.05 -5.83 9.90
C GLY A 581 4.03 -4.69 10.06
N VAL A 582 3.48 -4.25 8.93
CA VAL A 582 2.36 -3.30 8.89
C VAL A 582 1.24 -3.87 8.03
N GLU A 583 0.02 -3.88 8.56
CA GLU A 583 -1.20 -4.22 7.81
C GLU A 583 -2.19 -3.05 7.86
N ILE A 584 -2.60 -2.57 6.69
CA ILE A 584 -3.63 -1.54 6.54
C ILE A 584 -4.71 -2.10 5.62
N ALA A 585 -5.91 -2.33 6.16
CA ALA A 585 -7.00 -2.93 5.40
C ALA A 585 -8.32 -2.17 5.52
N ALA A 586 -9.03 -2.06 4.39
CA ALA A 586 -10.34 -1.46 4.27
C ALA A 586 -11.24 -2.26 3.28
N ASN A 587 -12.53 -2.46 3.60
CA ASN A 587 -13.47 -2.99 2.60
C ASN A 587 -13.83 -1.93 1.53
N GLY A 588 -13.63 -0.66 1.84
CA GLY A 588 -13.70 0.47 0.91
C GLY A 588 -12.32 0.77 0.33
N THR A 589 -11.89 2.03 0.39
CA THR A 589 -10.61 2.48 -0.16
C THR A 589 -9.56 2.70 0.93
N VAL A 590 -8.29 2.46 0.60
CA VAL A 590 -7.16 2.94 1.40
C VAL A 590 -6.50 4.11 0.68
N GLU A 591 -6.40 5.25 1.36
CA GLU A 591 -5.70 6.45 0.87
C GLU A 591 -4.47 6.70 1.75
N VAL A 592 -3.31 6.77 1.12
CA VAL A 592 -2.03 7.10 1.77
C VAL A 592 -1.46 8.32 1.04
N ASN A 593 -1.52 9.46 1.71
CA ASN A 593 -1.14 10.76 1.17
C ASN A 593 0.03 11.35 1.97
N ALA A 594 1.15 11.65 1.31
CA ALA A 594 2.33 12.26 1.94
C ALA A 594 2.78 11.53 3.23
N SER A 595 2.58 10.22 3.29
CA SER A 595 2.76 9.41 4.50
C SER A 595 3.87 8.37 4.32
N SER A 596 4.49 7.97 5.42
CA SER A 596 5.55 6.94 5.43
C SER A 596 5.05 5.69 6.15
N VAL A 597 5.14 4.54 5.50
CA VAL A 597 4.73 3.24 6.07
C VAL A 597 5.89 2.26 5.92
N SER A 598 6.47 1.84 7.05
CA SER A 598 7.69 1.02 7.05
C SER A 598 7.61 -0.22 7.96
N ALA A 599 8.12 -1.35 7.47
CA ALA A 599 8.37 -2.57 8.23
C ALA A 599 9.85 -2.96 8.19
N ASN A 600 10.55 -2.93 9.33
CA ASN A 600 12.02 -3.04 9.38
C ASN A 600 12.56 -4.48 9.23
N ALA A 601 11.78 -5.48 9.62
CA ALA A 601 12.17 -6.90 9.60
C ALA A 601 11.16 -7.81 8.87
N SER A 602 10.04 -7.26 8.36
CA SER A 602 9.04 -8.03 7.60
C SER A 602 8.38 -7.19 6.50
N SER A 603 7.08 -7.39 6.27
CA SER A 603 6.33 -6.90 5.12
C SER A 603 5.36 -5.76 5.45
N VAL A 604 5.06 -4.95 4.43
CA VAL A 604 3.95 -3.98 4.45
C VAL A 604 2.83 -4.52 3.56
N ALA A 605 1.61 -4.59 4.08
CA ALA A 605 0.42 -4.98 3.33
C ALA A 605 -0.63 -3.87 3.37
N ILE A 606 -1.08 -3.43 2.20
CA ILE A 606 -2.12 -2.42 2.03
C ILE A 606 -3.23 -3.00 1.17
N THR A 607 -4.41 -3.17 1.75
CA THR A 607 -5.56 -3.77 1.08
C THR A 607 -6.75 -2.83 1.11
N GLY A 608 -7.12 -2.29 -0.05
CA GLY A 608 -8.33 -1.50 -0.22
C GLY A 608 -9.24 -2.17 -1.21
N ASN A 609 -10.26 -2.89 -0.75
CA ASN A 609 -11.10 -3.72 -1.62
C ASN A 609 -11.74 -2.92 -2.79
N GLN A 610 -12.12 -1.65 -2.58
CA GLN A 610 -12.63 -0.78 -3.65
C GLN A 610 -11.54 0.08 -4.33
N GLY A 611 -10.31 0.10 -3.80
CA GLY A 611 -9.17 0.81 -4.39
C GLY A 611 -8.10 1.21 -3.38
N VAL A 612 -6.88 1.42 -3.87
CA VAL A 612 -5.75 1.96 -3.08
C VAL A 612 -5.18 3.18 -3.80
N ASN A 613 -5.02 4.29 -3.10
CA ASN A 613 -4.42 5.52 -3.62
C ASN A 613 -3.18 5.89 -2.81
N LEU A 614 -2.01 5.85 -3.44
CA LEU A 614 -0.73 6.30 -2.90
C LEU A 614 -0.36 7.59 -3.63
N THR A 615 -0.24 8.71 -2.91
CA THR A 615 -0.15 10.06 -3.52
C THR A 615 0.80 10.99 -2.76
N ASN A 616 1.24 12.07 -3.42
CA ASN A 616 1.95 13.20 -2.80
C ASN A 616 3.22 12.84 -2.02
N GLY A 617 4.12 12.01 -2.56
CA GLY A 617 5.37 11.65 -1.90
C GLY A 617 5.23 10.52 -0.87
N THR A 618 4.18 9.70 -0.97
CA THR A 618 4.01 8.52 -0.10
C THR A 618 5.19 7.56 -0.24
N ASN A 619 5.73 7.11 0.89
CA ASN A 619 6.85 6.18 0.95
C ASN A 619 6.40 4.87 1.60
N LEU A 620 6.50 3.75 0.87
CA LEU A 620 6.31 2.41 1.40
C LEU A 620 7.66 1.69 1.39
N SER A 621 8.07 1.15 2.54
CA SER A 621 9.33 0.42 2.66
C SER A 621 9.21 -0.85 3.50
N ALA A 622 9.77 -1.95 3.06
CA ALA A 622 9.76 -3.20 3.81
C ALA A 622 11.07 -3.97 3.67
N ALA A 623 11.43 -4.78 4.66
CA ALA A 623 12.56 -5.70 4.54
C ALA A 623 12.27 -6.89 3.62
N GLU A 624 11.04 -7.43 3.68
CA GLU A 624 10.65 -8.64 2.94
C GLU A 624 9.77 -8.34 1.71
N SER A 625 8.59 -7.74 1.88
CA SER A 625 7.71 -7.46 0.75
C SER A 625 6.81 -6.25 0.97
N VAL A 626 6.39 -5.61 -0.12
CA VAL A 626 5.31 -4.64 -0.12
C VAL A 626 4.18 -5.17 -1.00
N ASN A 627 3.03 -5.44 -0.40
CA ASN A 627 1.84 -5.95 -1.09
C ASN A 627 0.76 -4.88 -1.09
N VAL A 628 0.30 -4.48 -2.29
CA VAL A 628 -0.77 -3.50 -2.47
C VAL A 628 -1.90 -4.14 -3.27
N ASP A 629 -3.06 -4.33 -2.66
CA ASP A 629 -4.19 -5.05 -3.26
C ASP A 629 -5.47 -4.22 -3.33
N ALA A 630 -6.10 -4.23 -4.50
CA ALA A 630 -7.43 -3.71 -4.75
C ALA A 630 -8.32 -4.76 -5.45
N SER A 631 -8.74 -5.77 -4.70
CA SER A 631 -9.50 -6.94 -5.17
C SER A 631 -10.82 -6.66 -5.93
N ASN A 632 -11.43 -5.49 -5.82
CA ASN A 632 -12.59 -5.05 -6.62
C ASN A 632 -12.43 -3.64 -7.22
N GLY A 633 -11.21 -3.08 -7.20
CA GLY A 633 -10.95 -1.69 -7.56
C GLY A 633 -9.67 -1.48 -8.35
N SER A 634 -9.16 -0.25 -8.28
CA SER A 634 -7.91 0.18 -8.92
C SER A 634 -6.84 0.53 -7.87
N VAL A 635 -5.57 0.37 -8.24
CA VAL A 635 -4.43 0.91 -7.48
C VAL A 635 -3.86 2.10 -8.25
N ASN A 636 -3.75 3.26 -7.61
CA ASN A 636 -3.09 4.44 -8.15
C ASN A 636 -1.87 4.77 -7.29
N ALA A 637 -0.67 4.63 -7.85
CA ALA A 637 0.59 5.05 -7.25
C ALA A 637 1.10 6.28 -8.01
N THR A 638 0.73 7.47 -7.53
CA THR A 638 1.13 8.75 -8.11
C THR A 638 2.13 9.44 -7.17
N ASP A 639 3.22 9.99 -7.69
CA ASP A 639 4.24 10.67 -6.88
C ASP A 639 4.74 9.82 -5.69
N SER A 640 4.78 8.50 -5.83
CA SER A 640 5.00 7.57 -4.71
C SER A 640 6.31 6.81 -4.86
N ASN A 641 6.86 6.36 -3.73
CA ASN A 641 8.07 5.56 -3.68
C ASN A 641 7.79 4.24 -2.95
N ILE A 642 7.90 3.12 -3.64
CA ILE A 642 7.62 1.78 -3.12
C ILE A 642 8.89 0.96 -3.21
N THR A 643 9.47 0.60 -2.06
CA THR A 643 10.81 0.00 -1.99
C THR A 643 10.88 -1.21 -1.06
N THR A 644 11.61 -2.24 -1.46
CA THR A 644 11.92 -3.38 -0.57
C THR A 644 13.10 -4.17 -1.11
N ASN A 645 13.80 -4.92 -0.26
CA ASN A 645 14.82 -5.87 -0.74
C ASN A 645 14.24 -7.21 -1.21
N GLY A 646 12.92 -7.44 -1.07
CA GLY A 646 12.29 -8.63 -1.62
C GLY A 646 11.32 -8.30 -2.74
N THR A 647 10.02 -8.56 -2.57
CA THR A 647 9.04 -8.43 -3.67
C THR A 647 8.09 -7.26 -3.47
N VAL A 648 7.88 -6.45 -4.51
CA VAL A 648 6.70 -5.57 -4.61
C VAL A 648 5.64 -6.27 -5.45
N SER A 649 4.47 -6.51 -4.87
CA SER A 649 3.31 -7.03 -5.59
C SER A 649 2.18 -5.99 -5.54
N VAL A 650 1.74 -5.54 -6.71
CA VAL A 650 0.60 -4.65 -6.87
C VAL A 650 -0.46 -5.37 -7.68
N THR A 651 -1.62 -5.62 -7.08
CA THR A 651 -2.74 -6.33 -7.71
C THR A 651 -3.99 -5.47 -7.72
N ALA A 652 -4.70 -5.44 -8.86
CA ALA A 652 -5.97 -4.72 -9.00
C ALA A 652 -6.98 -5.48 -9.86
N ALA A 653 -8.26 -5.43 -9.49
CA ALA A 653 -9.30 -5.99 -10.34
C ALA A 653 -9.62 -5.14 -11.58
N GLU A 654 -9.33 -3.85 -11.54
CA GLU A 654 -9.59 -2.94 -12.64
C GLU A 654 -8.30 -2.42 -13.27
N LYS A 655 -7.68 -1.43 -12.66
CA LYS A 655 -6.53 -0.72 -13.21
C LYS A 655 -5.40 -0.57 -12.19
N ILE A 656 -4.15 -0.66 -12.65
CA ILE A 656 -2.99 -0.12 -11.95
C ILE A 656 -2.50 1.11 -12.71
N THR A 657 -2.30 2.22 -12.03
CA THR A 657 -1.63 3.43 -12.56
C THR A 657 -0.38 3.67 -11.75
N VAL A 658 0.77 3.73 -12.41
CA VAL A 658 2.06 4.15 -11.83
C VAL A 658 2.48 5.42 -12.55
N ASP A 659 2.36 6.56 -11.89
CA ASP A 659 2.57 7.89 -12.50
C ASP A 659 3.54 8.73 -11.66
N ASN A 660 4.64 9.18 -12.26
CA ASN A 660 5.71 9.91 -11.57
C ASN A 660 6.17 9.21 -10.28
N ALA A 661 6.20 7.88 -10.31
CA ALA A 661 6.45 7.04 -9.14
C ALA A 661 7.67 6.14 -9.36
N ASN A 662 8.28 5.74 -8.25
CA ASN A 662 9.43 4.84 -8.22
C ASN A 662 9.03 3.54 -7.51
N ILE A 663 9.12 2.41 -8.20
CA ILE A 663 8.96 1.08 -7.63
C ILE A 663 10.29 0.36 -7.79
N SER A 664 10.95 -0.01 -6.69
CA SER A 664 12.28 -0.65 -6.71
C SER A 664 12.36 -1.84 -5.75
N SER A 665 12.77 -3.01 -6.26
CA SER A 665 12.94 -4.19 -5.40
C SER A 665 13.84 -5.30 -5.95
N ASP A 666 13.85 -6.48 -5.33
CA ASP A 666 14.41 -7.68 -5.96
C ASP A 666 13.46 -8.22 -7.04
N SER A 667 12.15 -8.14 -6.86
CA SER A 667 11.16 -8.51 -7.88
C SER A 667 9.91 -7.65 -7.83
N VAL A 668 9.45 -7.18 -8.99
CA VAL A 668 8.22 -6.38 -9.12
C VAL A 668 7.19 -7.15 -9.93
N GLU A 669 5.97 -7.21 -9.41
CA GLU A 669 4.81 -7.79 -10.09
C GLU A 669 3.65 -6.77 -10.09
N LEU A 670 3.24 -6.32 -11.27
CA LEU A 670 2.08 -5.46 -11.48
C LEU A 670 1.02 -6.23 -12.27
N THR A 671 -0.06 -6.62 -11.60
CA THR A 671 -1.10 -7.49 -12.20
C THR A 671 -2.47 -6.84 -12.11
N ALA A 672 -3.11 -6.60 -13.26
CA ALA A 672 -4.47 -6.07 -13.31
C ALA A 672 -5.36 -6.83 -14.30
N ASN A 673 -6.65 -7.01 -14.01
CA ASN A 673 -7.52 -7.71 -14.98
C ASN A 673 -7.80 -6.87 -16.24
N LYS A 674 -7.80 -5.54 -16.16
CA LYS A 674 -8.10 -4.67 -17.31
C LYS A 674 -6.87 -3.92 -17.81
N THR A 675 -6.26 -3.06 -17.00
CA THR A 675 -5.21 -2.15 -17.50
C THR A 675 -4.06 -1.95 -16.51
N VAL A 676 -2.82 -1.96 -17.00
CA VAL A 676 -1.68 -1.35 -16.30
C VAL A 676 -1.16 -0.19 -17.13
N THR A 677 -1.05 0.99 -16.53
CA THR A 677 -0.43 2.18 -17.12
C THR A 677 0.80 2.57 -16.29
N VAL A 678 1.95 2.74 -16.95
CA VAL A 678 3.19 3.28 -16.38
C VAL A 678 3.54 4.55 -17.17
N GLU A 679 3.57 5.69 -16.48
CA GLU A 679 3.74 7.02 -17.09
C GLU A 679 4.76 7.84 -16.31
N ASN A 680 5.80 8.36 -16.98
CA ASN A 680 6.90 9.12 -16.37
C ASN A 680 7.44 8.45 -15.07
N ALA A 681 7.52 7.12 -15.06
CA ALA A 681 7.79 6.35 -13.85
C ALA A 681 8.92 5.33 -14.04
N THR A 682 9.53 4.91 -12.93
CA THR A 682 10.55 3.86 -12.92
C THR A 682 10.03 2.64 -12.17
N VAL A 683 10.01 1.50 -12.85
CA VAL A 683 9.71 0.17 -12.30
C VAL A 683 10.98 -0.67 -12.45
N ASP A 684 11.75 -0.80 -11.37
CA ASP A 684 13.08 -1.40 -11.37
C ASP A 684 13.15 -2.62 -10.45
N SER A 685 13.79 -3.69 -10.93
CA SER A 685 14.05 -4.87 -10.11
C SER A 685 15.44 -5.46 -10.33
N HIS A 686 16.00 -6.07 -9.28
CA HIS A 686 17.26 -6.80 -9.41
C HIS A 686 17.09 -8.16 -10.11
N ILE A 687 15.93 -8.81 -9.98
CA ILE A 687 15.65 -10.15 -10.49
C ILE A 687 14.58 -10.12 -11.59
N ASN A 688 13.30 -10.00 -11.24
CA ASN A 688 12.22 -10.13 -12.21
C ASN A 688 11.26 -8.95 -12.13
N THR A 689 10.90 -8.38 -13.28
CA THR A 689 9.82 -7.40 -13.42
C THR A 689 8.75 -8.00 -14.31
N THR A 690 7.53 -8.13 -13.81
CA THR A 690 6.37 -8.63 -14.56
C THR A 690 5.26 -7.59 -14.55
N ILE A 691 4.75 -7.25 -15.72
CA ILE A 691 3.57 -6.42 -15.91
C ILE A 691 2.56 -7.24 -16.73
N ASP A 692 1.40 -7.52 -16.16
CA ASP A 692 0.38 -8.38 -16.79
C ASP A 692 -1.03 -7.78 -16.67
N ALA A 693 -1.65 -7.51 -17.82
CA ALA A 693 -3.05 -7.08 -17.90
C ALA A 693 -3.66 -7.25 -19.30
N ALA A 694 -4.98 -7.12 -19.44
CA ALA A 694 -5.58 -7.12 -20.79
C ALA A 694 -5.04 -5.98 -21.68
N VAL A 695 -4.76 -4.82 -21.09
CA VAL A 695 -4.12 -3.67 -21.74
C VAL A 695 -2.90 -3.24 -20.92
N VAL A 696 -1.74 -3.09 -21.55
CA VAL A 696 -0.54 -2.53 -20.92
C VAL A 696 -0.07 -1.31 -21.71
N GLU A 697 0.14 -0.19 -21.02
CA GLU A 697 0.58 1.07 -21.58
C GLU A 697 1.82 1.56 -20.82
N ILE A 698 2.95 1.73 -21.51
CA ILE A 698 4.21 2.24 -20.93
C ILE A 698 4.64 3.46 -21.74
N ASN A 699 4.42 4.66 -21.19
CA ASN A 699 4.50 5.91 -21.94
C ASN A 699 5.36 6.98 -21.23
N ASP A 700 5.62 8.05 -21.95
CA ASP A 700 6.22 9.30 -21.46
C ASP A 700 7.56 9.12 -20.74
N GLY A 701 8.47 8.39 -21.38
CA GLY A 701 9.83 8.17 -20.89
C GLY A 701 9.92 7.23 -19.69
N SER A 702 8.90 6.38 -19.47
CA SER A 702 8.92 5.41 -18.39
C SER A 702 9.99 4.34 -18.58
N GLU A 703 10.56 3.87 -17.48
CA GLU A 703 11.60 2.85 -17.45
C GLU A 703 11.12 1.59 -16.73
N VAL A 704 11.14 0.45 -17.40
CA VAL A 704 10.78 -0.86 -16.83
C VAL A 704 11.99 -1.80 -16.96
N ASN A 705 12.64 -2.10 -15.83
CA ASN A 705 13.96 -2.71 -15.77
C ASN A 705 13.96 -3.98 -14.89
N GLY A 706 14.84 -4.95 -15.18
CA GLY A 706 14.93 -6.22 -14.46
C GLY A 706 16.14 -7.08 -14.86
N THR A 707 16.38 -8.22 -14.20
CA THR A 707 17.20 -9.28 -14.81
C THR A 707 16.39 -10.01 -15.90
N ASN A 708 15.12 -10.30 -15.63
CA ASN A 708 14.14 -10.64 -16.66
C ASN A 708 12.97 -9.67 -16.56
N THR A 709 12.51 -9.16 -17.69
CA THR A 709 11.41 -8.21 -17.77
C THR A 709 10.36 -8.76 -18.71
N VAL A 710 9.13 -8.91 -18.23
CA VAL A 710 7.99 -9.44 -18.98
C VAL A 710 6.88 -8.40 -18.96
N VAL A 711 6.47 -7.96 -20.15
CA VAL A 711 5.32 -7.09 -20.39
C VAL A 711 4.33 -7.88 -21.21
N ASN A 712 3.22 -8.29 -20.59
CA ASN A 712 2.23 -9.16 -21.21
C ASN A 712 0.85 -8.51 -21.22
N GLY A 713 0.16 -8.61 -22.36
CA GLY A 713 -1.26 -8.28 -22.40
C GLY A 713 -1.96 -8.64 -23.69
N THR A 714 -3.26 -8.39 -23.79
CA THR A 714 -3.95 -8.54 -25.10
C THR A 714 -3.55 -7.40 -26.04
N TYR A 715 -3.46 -6.19 -25.50
CA TYR A 715 -2.98 -4.99 -26.19
C TYR A 715 -1.80 -4.42 -25.40
N VAL A 716 -0.65 -4.28 -26.05
CA VAL A 716 0.53 -3.66 -25.43
C VAL A 716 0.95 -2.45 -26.25
N THR A 717 1.05 -1.31 -25.59
CA THR A 717 1.58 -0.06 -26.17
C THR A 717 2.78 0.41 -25.37
N ILE A 718 3.91 0.63 -26.04
CA ILE A 718 5.10 1.25 -25.44
C ILE A 718 5.45 2.44 -26.33
N SER A 719 5.48 3.65 -25.77
CA SER A 719 5.63 4.85 -26.58
C SER A 719 6.39 6.01 -25.93
N ASN A 720 6.60 7.08 -26.69
CA ASN A 720 7.10 8.38 -26.20
C ASN A 720 8.46 8.31 -25.47
N GLY A 721 9.41 7.53 -26.00
CA GLY A 721 10.75 7.39 -25.42
C GLY A 721 10.83 6.40 -24.27
N SER A 722 9.75 5.66 -23.96
CA SER A 722 9.76 4.64 -22.92
C SER A 722 10.67 3.46 -23.24
N VAL A 723 11.18 2.84 -22.17
CA VAL A 723 12.22 1.83 -22.22
C VAL A 723 11.81 0.60 -21.41
N VAL A 724 11.93 -0.57 -22.04
CA VAL A 724 11.85 -1.88 -21.38
C VAL A 724 13.22 -2.54 -21.49
N THR A 725 13.95 -2.63 -20.37
CA THR A 725 15.25 -3.29 -20.36
C THR A 725 15.30 -4.51 -19.46
N ALA A 726 16.18 -5.44 -19.80
CA ALA A 726 16.52 -6.59 -18.96
C ALA A 726 18.01 -6.92 -19.07
N ILE A 727 18.62 -7.47 -18.01
CA ILE A 727 19.98 -8.02 -18.12
C ILE A 727 19.98 -9.26 -19.02
N ASN A 728 19.03 -10.19 -18.81
CA ASN A 728 18.89 -11.43 -19.55
C ASN A 728 17.80 -11.32 -20.62
N ASN A 729 16.52 -11.38 -20.25
CA ASN A 729 15.42 -11.49 -21.21
C ASN A 729 14.42 -10.33 -21.04
N ALA A 730 14.30 -9.48 -22.05
CA ALA A 730 13.22 -8.51 -22.17
C ALA A 730 12.17 -9.08 -23.13
N THR A 731 10.95 -9.32 -22.64
CA THR A 731 9.86 -9.92 -23.41
C THR A 731 8.65 -9.00 -23.40
N VAL A 732 8.15 -8.66 -24.59
CA VAL A 732 6.90 -7.95 -24.82
C VAL A 732 5.97 -8.88 -25.60
N SER A 733 4.86 -9.29 -25.00
CA SER A 733 3.94 -10.26 -25.60
C SER A 733 2.49 -9.78 -25.60
N GLY A 734 1.78 -10.08 -26.69
CA GLY A 734 0.34 -9.84 -26.73
C GLY A 734 -0.38 -10.21 -28.01
N SER A 735 -1.68 -9.95 -28.12
CA SER A 735 -2.37 -10.14 -29.41
C SER A 735 -2.07 -9.01 -30.38
N ASN A 736 -2.05 -7.77 -29.89
CA ASN A 736 -1.68 -6.58 -30.64
C ASN A 736 -0.61 -5.80 -29.88
N ILE A 737 0.51 -5.55 -30.53
CA ILE A 737 1.64 -4.80 -29.96
C ILE A 737 1.89 -3.56 -30.82
N ASN A 738 1.96 -2.39 -30.17
CA ASN A 738 2.33 -1.13 -30.79
C ASN A 738 3.54 -0.51 -30.06
N LEU A 739 4.68 -0.45 -30.73
CA LEU A 739 5.90 0.17 -30.24
C LEU A 739 6.19 1.42 -31.07
N ASP A 740 6.21 2.59 -30.44
CA ASP A 740 6.30 3.90 -31.11
C ASP A 740 7.32 4.80 -30.40
N ASN A 741 8.48 5.05 -31.03
CA ASN A 741 9.61 5.70 -30.35
C ASN A 741 9.96 5.02 -29.01
N ALA A 742 10.02 3.69 -29.00
CA ALA A 742 10.27 2.88 -27.80
C ALA A 742 11.63 2.17 -27.86
N THR A 743 12.12 1.68 -26.72
CA THR A 743 13.30 0.80 -26.66
C THR A 743 12.99 -0.49 -25.92
N VAL A 744 13.32 -1.64 -26.52
CA VAL A 744 13.31 -2.96 -25.86
C VAL A 744 14.72 -3.54 -25.93
N ASN A 745 15.35 -3.77 -24.77
CA ASN A 745 16.76 -4.17 -24.71
C ASN A 745 17.04 -5.30 -23.72
N GLY A 746 17.90 -6.25 -24.08
CA GLY A 746 18.52 -7.17 -23.14
C GLY A 746 19.60 -8.06 -23.73
N THR A 747 19.97 -9.15 -23.04
CA THR A 747 20.74 -10.21 -23.71
C THR A 747 19.89 -10.82 -24.82
N ASN A 748 18.62 -11.09 -24.53
CA ASN A 748 17.58 -11.41 -25.50
C ASN A 748 16.47 -10.36 -25.41
N ALA A 749 16.03 -9.85 -26.56
CA ALA A 749 14.88 -8.96 -26.68
C ALA A 749 13.84 -9.63 -27.59
N THR A 750 12.66 -9.92 -27.05
CA THR A 750 11.59 -10.62 -27.77
C THR A 750 10.33 -9.77 -27.80
N VAL A 751 9.77 -9.56 -28.99
CA VAL A 751 8.47 -8.96 -29.23
C VAL A 751 7.62 -9.99 -29.96
N ALA A 752 6.54 -10.48 -29.35
CA ALA A 752 5.76 -11.60 -29.86
C ALA A 752 4.25 -11.35 -29.79
N GLY A 753 3.57 -11.29 -30.93
CA GLY A 753 2.12 -11.15 -30.93
C GLY A 753 1.40 -11.53 -32.21
N GLY A 754 0.08 -11.33 -32.28
CA GLY A 754 -0.68 -11.55 -33.53
C GLY A 754 -0.37 -10.45 -34.55
N GLU A 755 -0.59 -9.20 -34.16
CA GLU A 755 -0.19 -8.01 -34.90
C GLU A 755 0.92 -7.27 -34.15
N VAL A 756 2.01 -6.95 -34.84
CA VAL A 756 3.15 -6.23 -34.27
C VAL A 756 3.49 -5.02 -35.14
N ASN A 757 3.34 -3.82 -34.57
CA ASN A 757 3.66 -2.55 -35.20
C ASN A 757 4.85 -1.90 -34.47
N ILE A 758 5.94 -1.61 -35.19
CA ILE A 758 7.19 -1.03 -34.67
C ILE A 758 7.51 0.21 -35.51
N THR A 759 7.48 1.39 -34.91
CA THR A 759 7.47 2.68 -35.65
C THR A 759 8.32 3.78 -35.01
N ASN A 760 8.60 4.84 -35.79
CA ASN A 760 9.12 6.16 -35.35
C ASN A 760 10.37 6.12 -34.45
N GLY A 761 11.44 5.49 -34.92
CA GLY A 761 12.71 5.38 -34.21
C GLY A 761 12.74 4.30 -33.12
N THR A 762 11.77 3.38 -33.09
CA THR A 762 11.78 2.27 -32.13
C THR A 762 13.00 1.37 -32.34
N SER A 763 13.61 0.95 -31.23
CA SER A 763 14.79 0.09 -31.21
C SER A 763 14.53 -1.20 -30.42
N ILE A 764 14.64 -2.35 -31.11
CA ILE A 764 14.74 -3.67 -30.49
C ILE A 764 16.20 -4.10 -30.56
N ASP A 765 16.93 -3.91 -29.46
CA ASP A 765 18.40 -4.10 -29.43
C ASP A 765 18.76 -5.19 -28.42
N ALA A 766 19.39 -6.26 -28.88
CA ALA A 766 19.78 -7.39 -28.05
C ALA A 766 21.29 -7.65 -28.13
N LYS A 767 21.91 -8.13 -27.06
CA LYS A 767 23.32 -8.59 -27.14
C LYS A 767 23.44 -9.91 -27.89
N ASP A 768 22.48 -10.81 -27.72
CA ASP A 768 22.42 -12.13 -28.35
C ASP A 768 21.27 -12.18 -29.35
N ASN A 769 20.03 -12.46 -28.92
CA ASN A 769 18.90 -12.66 -29.84
C ASN A 769 17.85 -11.55 -29.77
N ALA A 770 17.69 -10.81 -30.86
CA ALA A 770 16.55 -9.91 -31.09
C ALA A 770 15.51 -10.63 -31.96
N ALA A 771 14.31 -10.86 -31.43
CA ALA A 771 13.24 -11.58 -32.13
C ALA A 771 11.96 -10.76 -32.15
N VAL A 772 11.42 -10.57 -33.36
CA VAL A 772 10.09 -10.01 -33.61
C VAL A 772 9.27 -11.09 -34.30
N THR A 773 8.20 -11.56 -33.67
CA THR A 773 7.40 -12.69 -34.17
C THR A 773 5.92 -12.37 -34.16
N GLY A 774 5.19 -12.84 -35.18
CA GLY A 774 3.73 -12.73 -35.19
C GLY A 774 3.03 -13.21 -36.45
N ASP A 775 1.74 -12.90 -36.60
CA ASP A 775 1.02 -13.16 -37.86
C ASP A 775 1.29 -12.06 -38.87
N ASN A 776 1.11 -10.80 -38.45
CA ASN A 776 1.38 -9.61 -39.24
C ASN A 776 2.40 -8.72 -38.53
N ILE A 777 3.50 -8.42 -39.20
CA ILE A 777 4.56 -7.55 -38.66
C ILE A 777 4.74 -6.34 -39.58
N ASN A 778 4.68 -5.14 -39.01
CA ASN A 778 5.01 -3.88 -39.69
C ASN A 778 6.15 -3.18 -38.94
N ILE A 779 7.28 -2.94 -39.61
CA ILE A 779 8.43 -2.22 -39.09
C ILE A 779 8.69 -1.02 -39.99
N SER A 780 8.61 0.20 -39.45
CA SER A 780 8.84 1.43 -40.22
C SER A 780 9.70 2.43 -39.46
N ASP A 781 10.71 3.01 -40.10
CA ASP A 781 11.65 3.95 -39.46
C ASP A 781 12.20 3.39 -38.12
N SER A 782 12.66 2.14 -38.10
CA SER A 782 13.00 1.45 -36.83
C SER A 782 14.17 0.48 -36.98
N ILE A 783 14.67 -0.03 -35.84
CA ILE A 783 15.85 -0.89 -35.77
C ILE A 783 15.52 -2.19 -35.03
N VAL A 784 15.96 -3.32 -35.60
CA VAL A 784 16.04 -4.63 -34.93
C VAL A 784 17.50 -5.10 -35.02
N ASN A 785 18.18 -5.22 -33.88
CA ASN A 785 19.63 -5.46 -33.84
C ASN A 785 20.03 -6.53 -32.81
N GLY A 786 20.99 -7.40 -33.16
CA GLY A 786 21.64 -8.26 -32.17
C GLY A 786 22.80 -9.12 -32.69
N THR A 787 23.21 -10.17 -31.97
CA THR A 787 24.08 -11.21 -32.56
C THR A 787 23.29 -12.03 -33.58
N ASN A 788 22.03 -12.32 -33.26
CA ASN A 788 21.03 -12.89 -34.13
C ASN A 788 19.80 -11.94 -34.16
N ALA A 789 19.31 -11.62 -35.35
CA ALA A 789 18.10 -10.81 -35.55
C ALA A 789 17.08 -11.60 -36.37
N THR A 790 15.89 -11.80 -35.82
CA THR A 790 14.81 -12.57 -36.46
C THR A 790 13.54 -11.73 -36.54
N VAL A 791 12.98 -11.63 -37.74
CA VAL A 791 11.64 -11.10 -38.00
C VAL A 791 10.82 -12.20 -38.67
N ASP A 792 9.91 -12.82 -37.94
CA ASP A 792 9.19 -14.02 -38.38
C ASP A 792 7.67 -13.82 -38.31
N GLY A 793 7.09 -13.48 -39.47
CA GLY A 793 5.66 -13.34 -39.66
C GLY A 793 5.05 -14.60 -40.29
N THR A 794 3.94 -15.13 -39.77
CA THR A 794 3.30 -16.29 -40.40
C THR A 794 2.56 -15.89 -41.69
N ALA A 795 1.97 -14.69 -41.73
CA ALA A 795 1.21 -14.17 -42.87
C ALA A 795 1.93 -13.05 -43.61
N VAL A 796 2.23 -11.94 -42.95
CA VAL A 796 2.78 -10.72 -43.60
C VAL A 796 3.95 -10.16 -42.81
N VAL A 797 5.00 -9.77 -43.53
CA VAL A 797 6.09 -8.95 -43.01
C VAL A 797 6.31 -7.74 -43.92
N ASN A 798 6.09 -6.53 -43.38
CA ASN A 798 6.37 -5.27 -44.04
C ASN A 798 7.51 -4.54 -43.31
N ILE A 799 8.56 -4.19 -44.04
CA ILE A 799 9.71 -3.43 -43.52
C ILE A 799 9.95 -2.22 -44.44
N SER A 800 10.01 -1.01 -43.89
CA SER A 800 10.21 0.23 -44.65
C SER A 800 11.13 1.19 -43.90
N ASP A 801 12.09 1.83 -44.57
CA ASP A 801 13.02 2.80 -43.95
C ASP A 801 13.66 2.29 -42.65
N SER A 802 13.85 0.98 -42.55
CA SER A 802 14.22 0.28 -41.31
C SER A 802 15.43 -0.62 -41.49
N ASN A 803 16.13 -0.87 -40.38
CA ASN A 803 17.33 -1.69 -40.32
C ASN A 803 17.06 -2.97 -39.53
N VAL A 804 17.33 -4.13 -40.15
CA VAL A 804 17.38 -5.43 -39.44
C VAL A 804 18.81 -5.94 -39.55
N THR A 805 19.56 -5.86 -38.46
CA THR A 805 21.01 -6.08 -38.47
C THR A 805 21.44 -7.10 -37.44
N ALA A 806 22.39 -7.96 -37.78
CA ALA A 806 22.95 -8.93 -36.85
C ALA A 806 24.46 -9.10 -37.03
N ALA A 807 25.18 -9.48 -35.98
CA ALA A 807 26.59 -9.87 -36.12
C ALA A 807 26.75 -11.23 -36.83
N GLU A 808 25.85 -12.19 -36.57
CA GLU A 808 25.85 -13.53 -37.14
C GLU A 808 24.69 -13.74 -38.11
N ASN A 809 23.47 -13.98 -37.63
CA ASN A 809 22.37 -14.39 -38.49
C ASN A 809 21.23 -13.36 -38.50
N THR A 810 20.83 -12.93 -39.69
CA THR A 810 19.62 -12.14 -39.91
C THR A 810 18.60 -12.99 -40.68
N THR A 811 17.40 -13.11 -40.15
CA THR A 811 16.31 -13.89 -40.77
C THR A 811 15.05 -13.05 -40.88
N VAL A 812 14.47 -13.00 -42.07
CA VAL A 812 13.16 -12.37 -42.34
C VAL A 812 12.27 -13.39 -43.05
N ASN A 813 11.22 -13.86 -42.38
CA ASN A 813 10.31 -14.89 -42.89
C ASN A 813 8.87 -14.39 -42.92
N GLY A 814 8.13 -14.71 -43.97
CA GLY A 814 6.73 -14.31 -44.18
C GLY A 814 6.03 -15.15 -45.24
N SER A 815 4.69 -15.30 -45.19
CA SER A 815 4.01 -15.77 -46.40
C SER A 815 4.09 -14.71 -47.51
N ASP A 816 3.83 -13.43 -47.18
CA ASP A 816 4.08 -12.25 -48.04
C ASP A 816 5.09 -11.31 -47.34
N VAL A 817 6.29 -11.21 -47.90
CA VAL A 817 7.37 -10.33 -47.41
C VAL A 817 7.51 -9.14 -48.36
N SER A 818 7.45 -7.92 -47.81
CA SER A 818 7.66 -6.67 -48.53
C SER A 818 8.68 -5.81 -47.79
N ILE A 819 9.83 -5.55 -48.41
CA ILE A 819 10.89 -4.70 -47.83
C ILE A 819 11.16 -3.55 -48.80
N THR A 820 11.04 -2.32 -48.32
CA THR A 820 11.01 -1.11 -49.17
C THR A 820 11.78 0.09 -48.59
N ASN A 821 11.90 1.16 -49.37
CA ASN A 821 12.35 2.49 -48.94
C ASN A 821 13.68 2.47 -48.17
N ASN A 822 14.79 2.16 -48.84
CA ASN A 822 16.16 2.20 -48.30
C ASN A 822 16.41 1.32 -47.05
N SER A 823 15.55 0.34 -46.80
CA SER A 823 15.79 -0.63 -45.73
C SER A 823 17.09 -1.41 -45.93
N ASN A 824 17.78 -1.70 -44.83
CA ASN A 824 19.01 -2.50 -44.81
C ASN A 824 18.84 -3.76 -43.98
N ILE A 825 19.08 -4.91 -44.60
CA ILE A 825 19.03 -6.23 -43.97
C ILE A 825 20.44 -6.82 -44.01
N SER A 826 21.10 -7.02 -42.86
CA SER A 826 22.51 -7.41 -42.87
C SER A 826 23.02 -8.27 -41.73
N GLY A 827 23.91 -9.23 -42.02
CA GLY A 827 24.67 -9.97 -41.00
C GLY A 827 25.79 -10.83 -41.57
N ALA A 828 26.26 -11.87 -40.88
CA ALA A 828 27.18 -12.84 -41.48
C ALA A 828 26.44 -13.77 -42.46
N ASN A 829 25.28 -14.27 -42.06
CA ASN A 829 24.31 -14.93 -42.92
C ASN A 829 23.01 -14.13 -42.90
N THR A 830 22.46 -13.84 -44.07
CA THR A 830 21.17 -13.15 -44.20
C THR A 830 20.22 -14.02 -45.00
N THR A 831 19.03 -14.25 -44.48
CA THR A 831 18.00 -15.08 -45.12
C THR A 831 16.68 -14.30 -45.18
N ILE A 832 16.10 -14.19 -46.37
CA ILE A 832 14.78 -13.59 -46.59
C ILE A 832 13.93 -14.62 -47.34
N ASN A 833 12.86 -15.13 -46.72
CA ASN A 833 12.06 -16.23 -47.28
C ASN A 833 10.57 -15.95 -47.27
N GLY A 834 9.85 -16.39 -48.29
CA GLY A 834 8.39 -16.44 -48.27
C GLY A 834 7.71 -17.12 -49.45
N THR A 835 6.37 -17.11 -49.49
CA THR A 835 5.65 -17.54 -50.71
C THR A 835 5.63 -16.44 -51.77
N LYS A 836 5.66 -15.18 -51.32
CA LYS A 836 5.81 -13.99 -52.13
C LYS A 836 6.82 -13.06 -51.44
N VAL A 837 7.82 -12.60 -52.17
CA VAL A 837 8.86 -11.71 -51.65
C VAL A 837 9.04 -10.55 -52.62
N ASN A 838 8.83 -9.32 -52.15
CA ASN A 838 9.03 -8.09 -52.93
C ASN A 838 10.05 -7.21 -52.23
N LEU A 839 11.19 -7.00 -52.88
CA LEU A 839 12.27 -6.16 -52.41
C LEU A 839 12.38 -4.95 -53.35
N LYS A 840 12.29 -3.74 -52.80
CA LYS A 840 12.33 -2.52 -53.60
C LYS A 840 13.15 -1.41 -52.96
N ASP A 841 14.16 -0.90 -53.65
CA ASP A 841 15.03 0.17 -53.14
C ASP A 841 15.71 -0.24 -51.82
N ILE A 842 16.22 -1.48 -51.71
CA ILE A 842 16.82 -2.01 -50.46
C ILE A 842 18.19 -2.62 -50.66
N THR A 843 18.93 -2.77 -49.56
CA THR A 843 20.21 -3.47 -49.51
C THR A 843 20.13 -4.70 -48.61
N VAL A 844 20.50 -5.86 -49.15
CA VAL A 844 20.74 -7.11 -48.42
C VAL A 844 22.26 -7.35 -48.41
N ASN A 845 22.88 -7.32 -47.23
CA ASN A 845 24.34 -7.40 -47.12
C ASN A 845 24.77 -8.48 -46.13
N ALA A 846 25.44 -9.52 -46.62
CA ALA A 846 26.00 -10.58 -45.80
C ALA A 846 27.52 -10.66 -45.94
N THR A 847 28.25 -11.10 -44.91
CA THR A 847 29.70 -11.38 -45.09
C THR A 847 29.95 -12.77 -45.67
N ASN A 848 29.12 -13.77 -45.32
CA ASN A 848 29.21 -15.14 -45.81
C ASN A 848 28.12 -15.44 -46.84
N ASN A 849 26.85 -15.56 -46.43
CA ASN A 849 25.77 -16.01 -47.30
C ASN A 849 24.59 -15.04 -47.25
N ALA A 850 24.15 -14.53 -48.41
CA ALA A 850 22.87 -13.85 -48.56
C ALA A 850 21.94 -14.75 -49.36
N THR A 851 20.82 -15.17 -48.77
CA THR A 851 19.80 -16.00 -49.41
C THR A 851 18.49 -15.23 -49.46
N VAL A 852 17.94 -15.07 -50.65
CA VAL A 852 16.61 -14.49 -50.87
C VAL A 852 15.78 -15.51 -51.63
N SER A 853 14.76 -16.08 -50.99
CA SER A 853 13.94 -17.14 -51.57
C SER A 853 12.45 -16.80 -51.56
N GLY A 854 11.74 -17.10 -52.64
CA GLY A 854 10.31 -16.82 -52.75
C GLY A 854 9.58 -17.68 -53.78
N GLY A 855 8.33 -18.08 -53.54
CA GLY A 855 7.51 -18.67 -54.61
C GLY A 855 7.38 -17.70 -55.80
N ASN A 856 6.93 -16.47 -55.54
CA ASN A 856 7.03 -15.34 -56.47
C ASN A 856 7.96 -14.27 -55.90
N LEU A 857 9.15 -14.14 -56.48
CA LEU A 857 10.23 -13.30 -56.02
C LEU A 857 10.47 -12.13 -56.96
N SER A 858 10.40 -10.90 -56.44
CA SER A 858 10.63 -9.67 -57.19
C SER A 858 11.68 -8.80 -56.51
N LEU A 859 12.77 -8.50 -57.23
CA LEU A 859 13.81 -7.54 -56.85
C LEU A 859 13.74 -6.35 -57.82
N ASP A 860 13.51 -5.16 -57.29
CA ASP A 860 13.41 -3.89 -58.01
C ASP A 860 14.40 -2.90 -57.37
N ASN A 861 15.40 -2.42 -58.13
CA ASN A 861 16.48 -1.58 -57.60
C ASN A 861 17.07 -2.09 -56.26
N THR A 862 17.30 -3.40 -56.17
CA THR A 862 17.73 -4.08 -54.94
C THR A 862 19.17 -4.56 -55.06
N THR A 863 19.96 -4.39 -54.01
CA THR A 863 21.33 -4.93 -53.93
C THR A 863 21.38 -6.15 -53.01
N VAL A 864 21.96 -7.26 -53.47
CA VAL A 864 22.26 -8.46 -52.69
C VAL A 864 23.76 -8.72 -52.74
N ASN A 865 24.47 -8.49 -51.64
CA ASN A 865 25.93 -8.59 -51.51
C ASN A 865 26.34 -9.68 -50.53
N ALA A 866 27.22 -10.61 -50.92
CA ALA A 866 27.79 -11.61 -50.00
C ALA A 866 29.09 -12.25 -50.50
N THR A 867 29.62 -13.23 -49.74
CA THR A 867 30.57 -14.20 -50.33
C THR A 867 29.83 -15.15 -51.27
N ASN A 868 28.67 -15.66 -50.85
CA ASN A 868 27.73 -16.38 -51.72
C ASN A 868 26.36 -15.68 -51.68
N SER A 869 25.91 -15.18 -52.83
CA SER A 869 24.60 -14.55 -52.99
C SER A 869 23.68 -15.50 -53.74
N THR A 870 22.57 -15.89 -53.14
CA THR A 870 21.59 -16.82 -53.72
C THR A 870 20.23 -16.15 -53.79
N VAL A 871 19.62 -16.17 -54.98
CA VAL A 871 18.26 -15.71 -55.26
C VAL A 871 17.50 -16.88 -55.85
N ASP A 872 16.46 -17.37 -55.18
CA ASP A 872 15.80 -18.64 -55.54
C ASP A 872 14.26 -18.55 -55.52
N GLY A 873 13.56 -19.15 -56.48
CA GLY A 873 12.11 -19.15 -56.45
C GLY A 873 11.37 -19.80 -57.62
N ASP A 874 10.08 -20.12 -57.47
CA ASP A 874 9.30 -20.67 -58.60
C ASP A 874 9.22 -19.67 -59.76
N LYS A 875 9.13 -18.38 -59.44
CA LYS A 875 9.26 -17.27 -60.38
C LYS A 875 10.16 -16.19 -59.81
N VAL A 876 11.20 -15.81 -60.55
CA VAL A 876 12.17 -14.79 -60.15
C VAL A 876 12.17 -13.65 -61.15
N ASN A 877 11.98 -12.42 -60.67
CA ASN A 877 12.01 -11.19 -61.48
C ASN A 877 13.00 -10.18 -60.87
N ILE A 878 14.09 -9.90 -61.57
CA ILE A 878 15.17 -8.98 -61.15
C ILE A 878 15.20 -7.82 -62.14
N THR A 879 14.94 -6.60 -61.67
CA THR A 879 14.67 -5.43 -62.53
C THR A 879 15.30 -4.12 -62.04
N ASN A 880 15.31 -3.11 -62.92
CA ASN A 880 15.55 -1.69 -62.61
C ASN A 880 16.86 -1.40 -61.86
N GLY A 881 17.98 -1.96 -62.33
CA GLY A 881 19.29 -1.72 -61.74
C GLY A 881 19.61 -2.58 -60.52
N SER A 882 18.85 -3.64 -60.28
CA SER A 882 19.16 -4.60 -59.21
C SER A 882 20.53 -5.24 -59.42
N LEU A 883 21.25 -5.47 -58.32
CA LEU A 883 22.61 -5.99 -58.28
C LEU A 883 22.69 -7.24 -57.41
N ILE A 884 22.98 -8.40 -58.00
CA ILE A 884 23.31 -9.63 -57.28
C ILE A 884 24.82 -9.84 -57.37
N ASN A 885 25.52 -9.56 -56.29
CA ASN A 885 26.97 -9.50 -56.26
C ASN A 885 27.55 -10.43 -55.20
N ALA A 886 28.52 -11.24 -55.59
CA ALA A 886 29.16 -12.21 -54.72
C ALA A 886 30.69 -12.22 -54.90
N SER A 887 31.46 -12.37 -53.82
CA SER A 887 32.91 -12.57 -53.97
C SER A 887 33.26 -13.98 -54.49
N ASN A 888 32.40 -14.97 -54.24
CA ASN A 888 32.54 -16.35 -54.71
C ASN A 888 31.43 -16.73 -55.69
N ASN A 889 30.23 -17.11 -55.21
CA ASN A 889 29.14 -17.60 -56.06
C ASN A 889 27.93 -16.65 -56.03
N ALA A 890 27.55 -16.11 -57.19
CA ALA A 890 26.27 -15.44 -57.39
C ALA A 890 25.34 -16.40 -58.15
N THR A 891 24.28 -16.88 -57.48
CA THR A 891 23.35 -17.86 -58.01
C THR A 891 21.94 -17.28 -58.07
N VAL A 892 21.31 -17.36 -59.24
CA VAL A 892 19.90 -17.07 -59.46
C VAL A 892 19.24 -18.36 -59.96
N SER A 893 18.38 -18.99 -59.16
CA SER A 893 17.70 -20.24 -59.51
C SER A 893 16.19 -20.09 -59.51
N GLY A 894 15.49 -20.92 -60.28
CA GLY A 894 14.03 -20.91 -60.20
C GLY A 894 13.25 -21.72 -61.24
N GLY A 895 11.95 -21.51 -61.30
CA GLY A 895 11.10 -21.96 -62.42
C GLY A 895 11.29 -21.04 -63.62
N ASP A 896 10.56 -19.93 -63.64
CA ASP A 896 10.78 -18.86 -64.63
C ASP A 896 11.67 -17.76 -64.05
N ILE A 897 12.72 -17.35 -64.78
CA ILE A 897 13.65 -16.30 -64.37
C ILE A 897 13.64 -15.17 -65.41
N ASN A 898 13.45 -13.94 -64.96
CA ASN A 898 13.61 -12.72 -65.75
C ASN A 898 14.64 -11.79 -65.09
N VAL A 899 15.72 -11.49 -65.78
CA VAL A 899 16.73 -10.50 -65.39
C VAL A 899 16.70 -9.37 -66.42
N SER A 900 16.17 -8.21 -66.05
CA SER A 900 16.03 -7.03 -66.92
C SER A 900 16.77 -5.84 -66.34
N ASP A 901 17.56 -5.15 -67.17
CA ASP A 901 18.29 -3.93 -66.79
C ASP A 901 19.06 -4.06 -65.46
N SER A 902 19.68 -5.23 -65.21
CA SER A 902 20.24 -5.61 -63.92
C SER A 902 21.61 -6.30 -64.05
N ILE A 903 22.27 -6.54 -62.91
CA ILE A 903 23.62 -7.10 -62.85
C ILE A 903 23.65 -8.35 -61.96
N VAL A 904 24.26 -9.42 -62.45
CA VAL A 904 24.61 -10.63 -61.67
C VAL A 904 26.11 -10.86 -61.81
N ASN A 905 26.87 -10.79 -60.72
CA ASN A 905 28.32 -10.90 -60.77
C ASN A 905 28.99 -11.64 -59.60
N GLY A 906 30.08 -12.35 -59.91
CA GLY A 906 30.95 -12.92 -58.88
C GLY A 906 32.19 -13.64 -59.41
N THR A 907 32.80 -14.52 -58.61
CA THR A 907 33.84 -15.43 -59.15
C THR A 907 33.19 -16.45 -60.09
N ASN A 908 32.03 -16.96 -59.70
CA ASN A 908 31.10 -17.71 -60.53
C ASN A 908 29.74 -17.02 -60.52
N ALA A 909 29.09 -16.92 -61.69
CA ALA A 909 27.73 -16.39 -61.83
C ALA A 909 26.85 -17.42 -62.54
N THR A 910 25.79 -17.87 -61.89
CA THR A 910 24.87 -18.89 -62.40
C THR A 910 23.45 -18.35 -62.44
N ILE A 911 22.79 -18.48 -63.57
CA ILE A 911 21.34 -18.30 -63.74
C ILE A 911 20.79 -19.64 -64.23
N ASP A 912 20.05 -20.36 -63.39
CA ASP A 912 19.57 -21.71 -63.69
C ASP A 912 18.07 -21.86 -63.43
N GLY A 913 17.28 -21.83 -64.50
CA GLY A 913 15.83 -21.95 -64.47
C GLY A 913 15.36 -23.31 -64.97
N SER A 914 14.49 -24.00 -64.23
CA SER A 914 13.82 -25.20 -64.74
C SER A 914 12.80 -24.89 -65.86
N GLY A 915 12.30 -23.65 -65.93
CA GLY A 915 11.38 -23.09 -66.93
C GLY A 915 12.08 -22.14 -67.91
N ASN A 916 11.48 -20.97 -68.17
CA ASN A 916 12.04 -19.98 -69.10
C ASN A 916 13.04 -19.06 -68.41
N VAL A 917 14.18 -18.80 -69.05
CA VAL A 917 15.18 -17.82 -68.60
C VAL A 917 15.30 -16.70 -69.60
N THR A 918 15.05 -15.46 -69.16
CA THR A 918 15.23 -14.24 -69.97
C THR A 918 16.28 -13.33 -69.33
N VAL A 919 17.30 -12.96 -70.11
CA VAL A 919 18.27 -11.92 -69.79
C VAL A 919 18.12 -10.80 -70.80
N ASN A 920 17.70 -9.62 -70.35
CA ASN A 920 17.31 -8.49 -71.19
C ASN A 920 18.01 -7.20 -70.72
N GLY A 921 18.77 -6.52 -71.57
CA GLY A 921 19.50 -5.30 -71.15
C GLY A 921 20.44 -5.48 -69.95
N SER A 922 20.88 -6.70 -69.66
CA SER A 922 21.49 -7.06 -68.37
C SER A 922 22.92 -7.60 -68.50
N ASN A 923 23.69 -7.48 -67.42
CA ASN A 923 25.07 -7.97 -67.35
C ASN A 923 25.17 -9.17 -66.41
N VAL A 924 25.61 -10.31 -66.94
CA VAL A 924 25.93 -11.52 -66.17
C VAL A 924 27.42 -11.78 -66.33
N THR A 925 28.20 -11.41 -65.32
CA THR A 925 29.67 -11.35 -65.43
C THR A 925 30.36 -12.10 -64.31
N ALA A 926 31.31 -12.97 -64.62
CA ALA A 926 32.11 -13.66 -63.63
C ALA A 926 33.61 -13.58 -63.91
N ILE A 927 34.44 -13.82 -62.89
CA ILE A 927 35.89 -13.95 -63.09
C ILE A 927 36.22 -15.30 -63.74
N ASP A 928 35.60 -16.39 -63.27
CA ASP A 928 35.83 -17.74 -63.77
C ASP A 928 34.66 -18.22 -64.64
N THR A 929 33.54 -18.65 -64.05
CA THR A 929 32.48 -19.32 -64.82
C THR A 929 31.16 -18.56 -64.81
N VAL A 930 30.59 -18.34 -65.99
CA VAL A 930 29.20 -17.92 -66.19
C VAL A 930 28.37 -19.07 -66.76
N ILE A 931 27.22 -19.35 -66.16
CA ILE A 931 26.23 -20.33 -66.67
C ILE A 931 24.87 -19.65 -66.75
N VAL A 932 24.21 -19.75 -67.91
CA VAL A 932 22.80 -19.37 -68.10
C VAL A 932 22.06 -20.56 -68.69
N SER A 933 21.20 -21.21 -67.92
CA SER A 933 20.50 -22.44 -68.32
C SER A 933 19.00 -22.40 -68.08
N GLY A 934 18.24 -23.02 -68.99
CA GLY A 934 16.84 -23.40 -68.73
C GLY A 934 16.13 -24.11 -69.86
N THR A 935 14.80 -24.26 -69.79
CA THR A 935 14.02 -24.89 -70.87
C THR A 935 14.10 -24.05 -72.14
N ASN A 936 13.76 -22.76 -72.03
CA ASN A 936 13.96 -21.78 -73.09
C ASN A 936 14.83 -20.65 -72.57
N VAL A 937 15.91 -20.32 -73.28
CA VAL A 937 16.83 -19.25 -72.89
C VAL A 937 16.79 -18.14 -73.92
N ALA A 938 16.46 -16.92 -73.48
CA ALA A 938 16.45 -15.71 -74.29
C ALA A 938 17.45 -14.68 -73.74
N ILE A 939 18.45 -14.30 -74.53
CA ILE A 939 19.44 -13.26 -74.21
C ILE A 939 19.27 -12.12 -75.21
N THR A 940 18.82 -10.96 -74.77
CA THR A 940 18.33 -9.89 -75.66
C THR A 940 18.78 -8.48 -75.28
N ASN A 941 18.68 -7.56 -76.24
CA ASN A 941 18.82 -6.11 -76.06
C ASN A 941 20.10 -5.66 -75.33
N ASN A 942 21.26 -5.91 -75.93
CA ASN A 942 22.59 -5.57 -75.41
C ASN A 942 22.93 -6.25 -74.08
N SER A 943 22.39 -7.44 -73.84
CA SER A 943 22.81 -8.24 -72.68
C SER A 943 24.24 -8.77 -72.88
N ASN A 944 24.99 -8.87 -71.78
CA ASN A 944 26.38 -9.31 -71.77
C ASN A 944 26.57 -10.50 -70.83
N ILE A 945 26.96 -11.65 -71.38
CA ILE A 945 27.29 -12.87 -70.64
C ILE A 945 28.81 -13.06 -70.73
N SER A 946 29.55 -12.79 -69.65
CA SER A 946 31.03 -12.73 -69.73
C SER A 946 31.78 -13.40 -68.58
N GLY A 947 32.77 -14.25 -68.90
CA GLY A 947 33.66 -14.86 -67.90
C GLY A 947 34.93 -15.48 -68.49
N ASN A 948 35.66 -16.29 -67.71
CA ASN A 948 36.69 -17.15 -68.27
C ASN A 948 36.07 -18.29 -69.10
N ASN A 949 34.99 -18.86 -68.58
CA ASN A 949 34.08 -19.75 -69.30
C ASN A 949 32.69 -19.13 -69.29
N ALA A 950 32.01 -19.07 -70.44
CA ALA A 950 30.64 -18.57 -70.56
C ALA A 950 29.78 -19.62 -71.26
N THR A 951 28.80 -20.18 -70.55
CA THR A 951 27.92 -21.23 -71.06
C THR A 951 26.47 -20.75 -71.09
N VAL A 952 25.81 -20.94 -72.23
CA VAL A 952 24.37 -20.71 -72.42
C VAL A 952 23.76 -22.03 -72.88
N ASN A 953 22.79 -22.58 -72.15
CA ASN A 953 22.22 -23.90 -72.45
C ASN A 953 20.69 -23.94 -72.33
N GLY A 954 20.00 -24.56 -73.28
CA GLY A 954 18.57 -24.86 -73.11
C GLY A 954 17.98 -25.77 -74.17
N THR A 955 16.68 -26.06 -74.09
CA THR A 955 16.00 -26.77 -75.20
C THR A 955 15.88 -25.87 -76.41
N ASP A 956 15.51 -24.61 -76.21
CA ASP A 956 15.59 -23.57 -77.23
C ASP A 956 16.43 -22.40 -76.70
N VAL A 957 17.38 -21.93 -77.50
CA VAL A 957 18.26 -20.79 -77.17
C VAL A 957 18.11 -19.70 -78.23
N ASN A 958 17.81 -18.48 -77.80
CA ASN A 958 17.73 -17.30 -78.65
C ASN A 958 18.62 -16.18 -78.10
N ILE A 959 19.65 -15.81 -78.86
CA ILE A 959 20.55 -14.71 -78.55
C ILE A 959 20.34 -13.63 -79.60
N SER A 960 19.87 -12.45 -79.19
CA SER A 960 19.58 -11.35 -80.10
C SER A 960 20.19 -10.03 -79.62
N LYS A 961 20.91 -9.33 -80.50
CA LYS A 961 21.57 -8.04 -80.20
C LYS A 961 22.40 -8.09 -78.92
N SER A 962 23.12 -9.17 -78.67
CA SER A 962 23.76 -9.43 -77.37
C SER A 962 25.16 -10.03 -77.52
N LEU A 963 25.89 -10.10 -76.41
CA LEU A 963 27.26 -10.58 -76.33
C LEU A 963 27.37 -11.79 -75.41
N VAL A 964 27.96 -12.89 -75.91
CA VAL A 964 28.49 -14.00 -75.11
C VAL A 964 30.00 -14.00 -75.28
N ASN A 965 30.73 -13.73 -74.21
CA ASN A 965 32.17 -13.47 -74.26
C ASN A 965 32.93 -14.27 -73.22
N ALA A 966 33.87 -15.10 -73.64
CA ALA A 966 34.73 -15.87 -72.76
C ALA A 966 36.20 -15.56 -73.02
N THR A 967 37.05 -15.63 -72.00
CA THR A 967 38.52 -15.62 -72.22
C THR A 967 39.08 -16.99 -72.56
N THR A 968 38.35 -18.08 -72.25
CA THR A 968 38.68 -19.45 -72.65
C THR A 968 37.55 -20.05 -73.49
N ASN A 969 36.44 -20.49 -72.89
CA ASN A 969 35.39 -21.23 -73.61
C ASN A 969 34.06 -20.47 -73.61
N ALA A 970 33.58 -20.08 -74.79
CA ALA A 970 32.21 -19.60 -75.00
C ALA A 970 31.38 -20.71 -75.64
N THR A 971 30.38 -21.20 -74.93
CA THR A 971 29.55 -22.34 -75.36
C THR A 971 28.09 -21.96 -75.38
N VAL A 972 27.42 -22.19 -76.51
CA VAL A 972 25.98 -22.06 -76.67
C VAL A 972 25.43 -23.43 -77.10
N SER A 973 24.62 -24.06 -76.26
CA SER A 973 24.12 -25.43 -76.46
C SER A 973 22.61 -25.48 -76.43
N GLY A 974 21.99 -26.33 -77.26
CA GLY A 974 20.57 -26.62 -77.11
C GLY A 974 19.93 -27.52 -78.15
N GLY A 975 18.60 -27.57 -78.13
CA GLY A 975 17.78 -28.17 -79.19
C GLY A 975 17.81 -27.29 -80.42
N ASN A 976 17.05 -26.20 -80.41
CA ASN A 976 17.15 -25.17 -81.45
C ASN A 976 17.94 -23.96 -80.94
N ILE A 977 18.83 -23.42 -81.76
CA ILE A 977 19.65 -22.26 -81.43
C ILE A 977 19.46 -21.19 -82.50
N THR A 978 19.17 -19.96 -82.07
CA THR A 978 19.19 -18.76 -82.91
C THR A 978 20.17 -17.75 -82.33
N VAL A 979 21.11 -17.28 -83.13
CA VAL A 979 22.03 -16.19 -82.80
C VAL A 979 21.85 -15.10 -83.86
N ALA A 980 21.22 -13.98 -83.49
CA ALA A 980 20.82 -12.91 -84.38
C ALA A 980 21.44 -11.56 -83.96
N ASP A 981 22.06 -10.83 -84.89
CA ASP A 981 22.73 -9.53 -84.61
C ASP A 981 23.67 -9.56 -83.38
N SER A 982 24.32 -10.70 -83.12
CA SER A 982 25.00 -10.98 -81.84
C SER A 982 26.44 -11.43 -82.02
N ILE A 983 27.17 -11.48 -80.91
CA ILE A 983 28.59 -11.85 -80.88
C ILE A 983 28.79 -12.99 -79.88
N VAL A 984 29.49 -14.05 -80.31
CA VAL A 984 29.96 -15.15 -79.45
C VAL A 984 31.47 -15.29 -79.60
N ASN A 985 32.22 -14.98 -78.53
CA ASN A 985 33.68 -14.89 -78.57
C ASN A 985 34.38 -15.73 -77.50
N GLY A 986 35.51 -16.37 -77.85
CA GLY A 986 36.32 -17.19 -76.93
C GLY A 986 37.74 -17.46 -77.42
N ILE A 987 38.57 -18.17 -76.63
CA ILE A 987 39.65 -18.97 -77.23
C ILE A 987 39.00 -20.06 -78.07
N ASP A 988 38.03 -20.76 -77.49
CA ASP A 988 37.10 -21.64 -78.19
C ASP A 988 35.69 -21.06 -78.14
N ALA A 989 35.04 -20.98 -79.30
CA ALA A 989 33.66 -20.53 -79.45
C ALA A 989 32.84 -21.65 -80.07
N THR A 990 31.95 -22.27 -79.30
CA THR A 990 31.17 -23.44 -79.72
C THR A 990 29.68 -23.13 -79.68
N ILE A 991 29.00 -23.42 -80.80
CA ILE A 991 27.54 -23.47 -80.90
C ILE A 991 27.16 -24.92 -81.22
N ASP A 992 26.44 -25.58 -80.32
CA ASP A 992 26.12 -27.01 -80.42
C ASP A 992 24.62 -27.27 -80.29
N GLY A 993 23.96 -27.38 -81.44
CA GLY A 993 22.54 -27.68 -81.55
C GLY A 993 22.29 -29.15 -81.85
N THR A 994 21.37 -29.79 -81.12
CA THR A 994 20.84 -31.12 -81.47
C THR A 994 19.71 -31.04 -82.51
N GLY A 995 19.19 -29.85 -82.79
CA GLY A 995 18.15 -29.52 -83.76
C GLY A 995 18.61 -28.43 -84.75
N ASN A 996 17.82 -27.38 -84.95
CA ASN A 996 18.13 -26.32 -85.91
C ASN A 996 19.06 -25.26 -85.31
N VAL A 997 20.11 -24.88 -86.03
CA VAL A 997 21.00 -23.77 -85.67
C VAL A 997 20.92 -22.69 -86.74
N ALA A 998 20.55 -21.47 -86.35
CA ALA A 998 20.46 -20.29 -87.22
C ALA A 998 21.38 -19.18 -86.70
N ILE A 999 22.36 -18.78 -87.52
CA ILE A 999 23.27 -17.66 -87.29
C ILE A 999 22.93 -16.57 -88.30
N ASP A 1000 22.44 -15.43 -87.83
CA ASP A 1000 21.91 -14.35 -88.67
C ASP A 1000 22.51 -12.99 -88.29
N GLY A 1001 23.17 -12.29 -89.22
CA GLY A 1001 23.84 -11.02 -88.92
C GLY A 1001 24.85 -11.06 -87.76
N SER A 1002 25.43 -12.21 -87.46
CA SER A 1002 26.16 -12.46 -86.21
C SER A 1002 27.61 -12.87 -86.41
N ASN A 1003 28.45 -12.62 -85.39
CA ASN A 1003 29.88 -12.97 -85.40
C ASN A 1003 30.18 -14.04 -84.36
N ILE A 1004 30.72 -15.17 -84.80
CA ILE A 1004 31.24 -16.25 -83.95
C ILE A 1004 32.76 -16.24 -84.10
N THR A 1005 33.48 -15.73 -83.10
CA THR A 1005 34.93 -15.49 -83.20
C THR A 1005 35.71 -16.23 -82.11
N ALA A 1006 36.61 -17.11 -82.52
CA ALA A 1006 37.52 -17.84 -81.65
C ALA A 1006 38.97 -17.43 -81.88
N VAL A 1007 39.85 -17.62 -80.89
CA VAL A 1007 41.31 -17.56 -81.10
C VAL A 1007 41.82 -18.89 -81.66
N ASP A 1008 41.38 -20.01 -81.10
CA ASP A 1008 41.69 -21.37 -81.56
C ASP A 1008 40.52 -21.95 -82.37
N ALA A 1009 39.48 -22.53 -81.75
CA ALA A 1009 38.41 -23.22 -82.47
C ALA A 1009 37.05 -22.50 -82.45
N ALA A 1010 36.49 -22.18 -83.62
CA ALA A 1010 35.09 -21.76 -83.78
C ALA A 1010 34.26 -22.90 -84.40
N ASN A 1011 33.38 -23.53 -83.62
CA ASN A 1011 32.59 -24.69 -84.03
C ASN A 1011 31.09 -24.38 -84.03
N VAL A 1012 30.39 -24.74 -85.10
CA VAL A 1012 28.93 -24.62 -85.22
C VAL A 1012 28.36 -25.96 -85.68
N ASN A 1013 27.61 -26.63 -84.82
CA ASN A 1013 27.03 -27.95 -85.07
C ASN A 1013 25.50 -27.92 -84.99
N GLY A 1014 24.81 -28.63 -85.87
CA GLY A 1014 23.34 -28.74 -85.89
C GLY A 1014 22.84 -29.91 -86.72
N VAL A 1015 21.54 -30.21 -86.67
CA VAL A 1015 20.89 -31.04 -87.71
C VAL A 1015 20.75 -30.22 -88.98
N ASN A 1016 20.17 -29.03 -88.86
CA ASN A 1016 20.13 -28.04 -89.93
C ASN A 1016 20.88 -26.79 -89.48
N VAL A 1017 21.92 -26.40 -90.21
CA VAL A 1017 22.71 -25.21 -89.90
C VAL A 1017 22.48 -24.16 -91.00
N SER A 1018 22.01 -22.98 -90.61
CA SER A 1018 21.79 -21.83 -91.49
C SER A 1018 22.67 -20.67 -91.04
N VAL A 1019 23.48 -20.11 -91.94
CA VAL A 1019 24.36 -18.95 -91.67
C VAL A 1019 24.09 -17.85 -92.71
N THR A 1020 23.51 -16.73 -92.30
CA THR A 1020 22.92 -15.71 -93.19
C THR A 1020 23.27 -14.27 -92.84
N ASN A 1021 22.97 -13.34 -93.76
CA ASN A 1021 23.00 -11.89 -93.57
C ASN A 1021 24.33 -11.30 -93.06
N ASN A 1022 25.44 -11.60 -93.74
CA ASN A 1022 26.80 -11.16 -93.40
C ASN A 1022 27.28 -11.70 -92.05
N SER A 1023 26.84 -12.90 -91.67
CA SER A 1023 27.40 -13.58 -90.51
C SER A 1023 28.82 -14.03 -90.78
N ASN A 1024 29.67 -14.03 -89.75
CA ASN A 1024 31.06 -14.47 -89.84
C ASN A 1024 31.40 -15.50 -88.76
N ILE A 1025 32.00 -16.62 -89.16
CA ILE A 1025 32.52 -17.66 -88.26
C ILE A 1025 34.04 -17.70 -88.44
N SER A 1026 34.81 -17.29 -87.43
CA SER A 1026 36.25 -17.07 -87.57
C SER A 1026 37.12 -17.61 -86.45
N GLY A 1027 38.30 -18.16 -86.76
CA GLY A 1027 39.28 -18.63 -85.76
C GLY A 1027 40.59 -19.17 -86.33
N THR A 1028 41.39 -19.90 -85.55
CA THR A 1028 42.51 -20.69 -86.11
C THR A 1028 41.98 -21.91 -86.85
N ASN A 1029 41.00 -22.58 -86.26
CA ASN A 1029 40.23 -23.67 -86.83
C ASN A 1029 38.75 -23.28 -86.82
N THR A 1030 38.06 -23.40 -87.96
CA THR A 1030 36.62 -23.16 -88.04
C THR A 1030 35.91 -24.36 -88.63
N THR A 1031 34.82 -24.76 -87.98
CA THR A 1031 34.02 -25.92 -88.41
C THR A 1031 32.54 -25.55 -88.39
N VAL A 1032 31.86 -25.80 -89.50
CA VAL A 1032 30.39 -25.74 -89.60
C VAL A 1032 29.90 -27.12 -90.01
N ASN A 1033 29.06 -27.76 -89.20
CA ASN A 1033 28.68 -29.15 -89.38
C ASN A 1033 27.17 -29.37 -89.20
N GLY A 1034 26.56 -30.12 -90.12
CA GLY A 1034 25.20 -30.63 -89.90
C GLY A 1034 24.73 -31.64 -90.93
N THR A 1035 23.47 -32.07 -90.86
CA THR A 1035 22.89 -32.89 -91.93
C THR A 1035 22.66 -32.02 -93.17
N ASP A 1036 22.03 -30.88 -93.00
CA ASP A 1036 21.89 -29.84 -94.03
C ASP A 1036 22.59 -28.56 -93.57
N VAL A 1037 23.53 -28.06 -94.37
CA VAL A 1037 24.26 -26.81 -94.10
C VAL A 1037 24.00 -25.81 -95.22
N ASN A 1038 23.42 -24.67 -94.89
CA ASN A 1038 23.11 -23.58 -95.81
C ASN A 1038 23.81 -22.30 -95.36
N ILE A 1039 24.77 -21.82 -96.15
CA ILE A 1039 25.48 -20.56 -95.89
C ILE A 1039 25.14 -19.59 -97.02
N THR A 1040 24.68 -18.39 -96.69
CA THR A 1040 24.27 -17.39 -97.69
C THR A 1040 24.73 -15.98 -97.31
N ASN A 1041 25.37 -15.26 -98.23
CA ASN A 1041 25.89 -13.91 -98.01
C ASN A 1041 26.73 -13.80 -96.72
N SER A 1042 27.59 -14.78 -96.43
CA SER A 1042 28.26 -14.93 -95.13
C SER A 1042 29.64 -15.57 -95.28
N SER A 1043 30.44 -15.62 -94.21
CA SER A 1043 31.83 -16.11 -94.26
C SER A 1043 32.18 -17.13 -93.17
N VAL A 1044 33.04 -18.08 -93.53
CA VAL A 1044 33.69 -19.06 -92.67
C VAL A 1044 35.21 -18.93 -92.87
N GLU A 1045 35.91 -18.33 -91.92
CA GLU A 1045 37.31 -17.90 -92.08
C GLU A 1045 38.22 -18.48 -91.01
N ALA A 1046 39.23 -19.24 -91.41
CA ALA A 1046 40.23 -19.77 -90.52
C ALA A 1046 41.62 -19.22 -90.86
N THR A 1047 42.54 -19.16 -89.90
CA THR A 1047 43.97 -18.96 -90.23
C THR A 1047 44.64 -20.28 -90.61
N TYR A 1048 44.18 -21.41 -90.06
CA TYR A 1048 44.65 -22.75 -90.38
C TYR A 1048 43.61 -23.57 -91.16
N SER A 1049 42.53 -24.05 -90.54
CA SER A 1049 41.58 -24.96 -91.20
C SER A 1049 40.14 -24.45 -91.15
N ALA A 1050 39.54 -24.14 -92.30
CA ALA A 1050 38.13 -23.79 -92.44
C ALA A 1050 37.37 -24.95 -93.07
N THR A 1051 36.36 -25.47 -92.38
CA THR A 1051 35.68 -26.71 -92.74
C THR A 1051 34.17 -26.54 -92.71
N VAL A 1052 33.48 -26.94 -93.78
CA VAL A 1052 32.01 -26.96 -93.87
C VAL A 1052 31.57 -28.37 -94.26
N ASN A 1053 30.90 -29.07 -93.35
CA ASN A 1053 30.57 -30.49 -93.47
C ASN A 1053 29.07 -30.76 -93.41
N GLY A 1054 28.58 -31.68 -94.24
CA GLY A 1054 27.26 -32.26 -94.02
C GLY A 1054 26.83 -33.41 -94.92
N THR A 1055 25.53 -33.70 -94.94
CA THR A 1055 24.93 -34.54 -95.99
C THR A 1055 24.64 -33.70 -97.22
N ASN A 1056 23.95 -32.57 -97.04
CA ASN A 1056 23.80 -31.56 -98.08
C ASN A 1056 24.45 -30.25 -97.64
N VAL A 1057 25.23 -29.63 -98.53
CA VAL A 1057 25.89 -28.35 -98.29
C VAL A 1057 25.56 -27.38 -99.41
N THR A 1058 25.02 -26.21 -99.06
CA THR A 1058 24.72 -25.13 -100.00
C THR A 1058 25.46 -23.86 -99.56
N LEU A 1059 26.30 -23.33 -100.45
CA LEU A 1059 26.97 -22.04 -100.31
C LEU A 1059 26.43 -21.08 -101.37
N ASN A 1060 25.94 -19.91 -100.98
CA ASN A 1060 25.41 -18.90 -101.90
C ASN A 1060 25.98 -17.51 -101.58
N ASN A 1061 26.79 -16.93 -102.46
CA ASN A 1061 27.55 -15.70 -102.19
C ASN A 1061 28.33 -15.74 -100.87
N THR A 1062 29.01 -16.86 -100.62
CA THR A 1062 29.70 -17.16 -99.37
C THR A 1062 31.21 -17.17 -99.57
N THR A 1063 31.98 -16.89 -98.50
CA THR A 1063 33.44 -17.10 -98.47
C THR A 1063 33.80 -18.19 -97.46
N VAL A 1064 34.56 -19.20 -97.88
CA VAL A 1064 35.21 -20.19 -97.03
C VAL A 1064 36.72 -20.06 -97.22
N ASN A 1065 37.46 -19.62 -96.21
CA ASN A 1065 38.86 -19.24 -96.35
C ASN A 1065 39.78 -19.83 -95.28
N GLY A 1066 40.97 -20.35 -95.64
CA GLY A 1066 41.96 -20.82 -94.65
C GLY A 1066 43.35 -21.17 -95.20
N THR A 1067 44.20 -21.79 -94.38
CA THR A 1067 45.37 -22.52 -94.94
C THR A 1067 44.88 -23.77 -95.66
N ASN A 1068 43.92 -24.46 -95.06
CA ASN A 1068 43.09 -25.49 -95.67
C ASN A 1068 41.64 -25.02 -95.63
N ALA A 1069 40.95 -25.04 -96.76
CA ALA A 1069 39.52 -24.75 -96.87
C ALA A 1069 38.81 -25.96 -97.46
N THR A 1070 37.89 -26.56 -96.71
CA THR A 1070 37.21 -27.81 -97.07
C THR A 1070 35.70 -27.62 -97.03
N VAL A 1071 35.03 -28.05 -98.09
CA VAL A 1071 33.57 -28.16 -98.17
C VAL A 1071 33.26 -29.61 -98.50
N ASP A 1072 32.67 -30.35 -97.56
CA ASP A 1072 32.48 -31.80 -97.67
C ASP A 1072 31.02 -32.20 -97.42
N GLY A 1073 30.36 -32.73 -98.43
CA GLY A 1073 28.97 -33.17 -98.35
C GLY A 1073 28.81 -34.62 -98.80
N SER A 1074 28.44 -35.54 -97.92
CA SER A 1074 28.25 -36.95 -98.32
C SER A 1074 27.15 -37.16 -99.39
N GLY A 1075 26.21 -36.21 -99.53
CA GLY A 1075 25.15 -36.13 -100.54
C GLY A 1075 25.41 -35.01 -101.57
N ASN A 1076 24.58 -33.95 -101.55
CA ASN A 1076 24.66 -32.85 -102.51
C ASN A 1076 25.50 -31.68 -101.99
N VAL A 1077 26.44 -31.18 -102.80
CA VAL A 1077 27.18 -29.94 -102.53
C VAL A 1077 26.93 -28.94 -103.64
N SER A 1078 26.43 -27.75 -103.29
CA SER A 1078 26.19 -26.63 -104.19
C SER A 1078 27.00 -25.42 -103.76
N VAL A 1079 27.88 -24.93 -104.63
CA VAL A 1079 28.69 -23.73 -104.45
C VAL A 1079 28.29 -22.73 -105.52
N ASP A 1080 27.52 -21.71 -105.14
CA ASP A 1080 26.89 -20.77 -106.07
C ASP A 1080 27.32 -19.32 -105.75
N GLY A 1081 27.92 -18.60 -106.71
CA GLY A 1081 28.47 -17.26 -106.47
C GLY A 1081 29.49 -17.14 -105.34
N SER A 1082 30.11 -18.25 -104.93
CA SER A 1082 30.84 -18.37 -103.67
C SER A 1082 32.34 -18.62 -103.85
N ASN A 1083 33.15 -18.25 -102.86
CA ASN A 1083 34.59 -18.42 -102.83
C ASN A 1083 34.99 -19.49 -101.82
N VAL A 1084 35.75 -20.50 -102.25
CA VAL A 1084 36.45 -21.46 -101.38
C VAL A 1084 37.94 -21.29 -101.61
N THR A 1085 38.62 -20.55 -100.74
CA THR A 1085 40.00 -20.12 -100.94
C THR A 1085 40.92 -20.67 -99.84
N ALA A 1086 42.09 -21.16 -100.22
CA ALA A 1086 43.07 -21.68 -99.31
C ALA A 1086 44.49 -21.23 -99.69
N THR A 1087 45.43 -21.17 -98.75
CA THR A 1087 46.85 -21.00 -99.11
C THR A 1087 47.48 -22.34 -99.51
N GLU A 1088 47.08 -23.45 -98.89
CA GLU A 1088 47.47 -24.82 -99.22
C GLU A 1088 46.37 -25.55 -99.99
N ASN A 1089 45.35 -26.09 -99.32
CA ASN A 1089 44.36 -26.99 -99.95
C ASN A 1089 42.95 -26.43 -99.91
N ALA A 1090 42.38 -26.11 -101.07
CA ALA A 1090 40.96 -25.80 -101.24
C ALA A 1090 40.25 -27.03 -101.81
N THR A 1091 39.32 -27.63 -101.07
CA THR A 1091 38.68 -28.92 -101.41
C THR A 1091 37.17 -28.79 -101.38
N VAL A 1092 36.49 -29.32 -102.39
CA VAL A 1092 35.03 -29.47 -102.46
C VAL A 1092 34.71 -30.93 -102.78
N ASN A 1093 34.01 -31.63 -101.91
CA ASN A 1093 33.70 -33.06 -102.04
C ASN A 1093 32.20 -33.32 -101.91
N GLY A 1094 31.66 -34.24 -102.72
CA GLY A 1094 30.39 -34.87 -102.41
C GLY A 1094 29.91 -35.94 -103.37
N THR A 1095 28.68 -36.43 -103.23
CA THR A 1095 28.11 -37.37 -104.23
C THR A 1095 27.72 -36.61 -105.50
N ASN A 1096 26.98 -35.51 -105.36
CA ASN A 1096 26.66 -34.59 -106.46
C ASN A 1096 27.22 -33.21 -106.13
N VAL A 1097 28.17 -32.73 -106.92
CA VAL A 1097 28.81 -31.42 -106.71
C VAL A 1097 28.46 -30.45 -107.82
N SER A 1098 27.99 -29.26 -107.48
CA SER A 1098 27.67 -28.18 -108.41
C SER A 1098 28.42 -26.90 -108.01
N VAL A 1099 29.26 -26.37 -108.90
CA VAL A 1099 30.01 -25.12 -108.70
C VAL A 1099 29.61 -24.12 -109.79
N THR A 1100 28.85 -23.08 -109.45
CA THR A 1100 28.12 -22.24 -110.42
C THR A 1100 28.24 -20.73 -110.17
N ASN A 1101 27.86 -19.94 -111.18
CA ASN A 1101 27.64 -18.48 -111.10
C ASN A 1101 28.82 -17.64 -110.56
N ASN A 1102 29.97 -17.71 -111.18
CA ASN A 1102 31.23 -17.02 -110.82
C ASN A 1102 31.83 -17.50 -109.48
N SER A 1103 31.56 -18.74 -109.09
CA SER A 1103 32.23 -19.32 -107.92
C SER A 1103 33.72 -19.51 -108.18
N ASN A 1104 34.53 -19.42 -107.12
CA ASN A 1104 35.99 -19.53 -107.19
C ASN A 1104 36.53 -20.51 -106.15
N ILE A 1105 37.17 -21.59 -106.58
CA ILE A 1105 37.85 -22.57 -105.74
C ILE A 1105 39.36 -22.40 -105.95
N SER A 1106 40.13 -21.94 -104.96
CA SER A 1106 41.52 -21.53 -105.20
C SER A 1106 42.50 -21.87 -104.08
N GLY A 1107 43.71 -22.34 -104.41
CA GLY A 1107 44.80 -22.51 -103.44
C GLY A 1107 46.12 -23.02 -104.00
N THR A 1108 46.99 -23.63 -103.20
CA THR A 1108 48.14 -24.38 -103.75
C THR A 1108 47.64 -25.62 -104.48
N ASN A 1109 46.69 -26.33 -103.88
CA ASN A 1109 45.89 -27.35 -104.51
C ASN A 1109 44.42 -26.92 -104.43
N ALA A 1110 43.68 -27.04 -105.54
CA ALA A 1110 42.25 -26.78 -105.63
C ALA A 1110 41.56 -28.02 -106.20
N THR A 1111 40.71 -28.68 -105.42
CA THR A 1111 40.11 -29.98 -105.78
C THR A 1111 38.59 -29.94 -105.69
N VAL A 1112 37.93 -30.52 -106.68
CA VAL A 1112 36.47 -30.69 -106.74
C VAL A 1112 36.18 -32.15 -107.08
N ASN A 1113 35.57 -32.91 -106.16
CA ASN A 1113 35.41 -34.35 -106.30
C ASN A 1113 33.96 -34.77 -106.08
N GLY A 1114 33.43 -35.66 -106.93
CA GLY A 1114 32.18 -36.34 -106.63
C GLY A 1114 31.79 -37.45 -107.59
N SER A 1115 30.62 -38.07 -107.41
CA SER A 1115 30.11 -39.05 -108.38
C SER A 1115 29.60 -38.34 -109.63
N ASP A 1116 28.86 -37.25 -109.45
CA ASP A 1116 28.48 -36.33 -110.51
C ASP A 1116 28.99 -34.92 -110.18
N VAL A 1117 29.69 -34.27 -111.12
CA VAL A 1117 30.28 -32.95 -110.91
C VAL A 1117 29.89 -32.00 -112.03
N THR A 1118 29.30 -30.85 -111.67
CA THR A 1118 29.02 -29.75 -112.59
C THR A 1118 29.81 -28.52 -112.17
N VAL A 1119 30.55 -27.91 -113.10
CA VAL A 1119 31.22 -26.62 -112.92
C VAL A 1119 30.76 -25.70 -114.04
N ALA A 1120 30.01 -24.64 -113.73
CA ALA A 1120 29.45 -23.74 -114.73
C ALA A 1120 29.77 -22.27 -114.42
N ASN A 1121 30.22 -21.52 -115.41
CA ASN A 1121 30.59 -20.11 -115.27
C ASN A 1121 31.46 -19.83 -114.02
N SER A 1122 32.47 -20.67 -113.73
CA SER A 1122 33.20 -20.64 -112.45
C SER A 1122 34.69 -20.88 -112.64
N THR A 1123 35.49 -20.63 -111.60
CA THR A 1123 36.96 -20.75 -111.63
C THR A 1123 37.46 -21.75 -110.60
N ILE A 1124 38.28 -22.71 -111.02
CA ILE A 1124 39.06 -23.61 -110.19
C ILE A 1124 40.54 -23.27 -110.43
N ASN A 1125 41.23 -22.70 -109.46
CA ASN A 1125 42.54 -22.08 -109.68
C ASN A 1125 43.57 -22.50 -108.62
N ALA A 1126 44.59 -23.23 -109.02
CA ALA A 1126 45.65 -23.70 -108.14
C ALA A 1126 47.02 -23.14 -108.56
N SER A 1127 47.93 -22.93 -107.60
CA SER A 1127 49.34 -22.66 -107.94
C SER A 1127 50.10 -23.95 -108.29
N ASN A 1128 49.69 -25.09 -107.71
CA ASN A 1128 50.23 -26.42 -107.98
C ASN A 1128 49.20 -27.33 -108.69
N ASN A 1129 48.20 -27.87 -108.00
CA ASN A 1129 47.28 -28.87 -108.58
C ASN A 1129 45.81 -28.42 -108.56
N ALA A 1130 45.23 -28.11 -109.72
CA ALA A 1130 43.80 -27.94 -109.88
C ALA A 1130 43.20 -29.24 -110.43
N ALA A 1131 42.25 -29.85 -109.71
CA ALA A 1131 41.65 -31.12 -110.11
C ALA A 1131 40.13 -31.10 -109.96
N ILE A 1132 39.45 -31.62 -110.98
CA ILE A 1132 38.04 -31.96 -110.94
C ILE A 1132 37.96 -33.47 -111.18
N THR A 1133 37.38 -34.24 -110.26
CA THR A 1133 37.32 -35.71 -110.41
C THR A 1133 35.92 -36.26 -110.16
N GLY A 1134 35.54 -37.32 -110.90
CA GLY A 1134 34.27 -37.98 -110.65
C GLY A 1134 33.82 -39.11 -111.56
N GLY A 1135 32.52 -39.42 -111.51
CA GLY A 1135 31.84 -40.31 -112.45
C GLY A 1135 31.51 -39.54 -113.73
N ASP A 1136 30.41 -38.79 -113.71
CA ASP A 1136 30.07 -37.86 -114.78
C ASP A 1136 30.50 -36.43 -114.42
N ILE A 1137 31.14 -35.72 -115.36
CA ILE A 1137 31.65 -34.36 -115.17
C ILE A 1137 31.14 -33.45 -116.29
N ASN A 1138 30.62 -32.28 -115.94
CA ASN A 1138 30.23 -31.24 -116.89
C ASN A 1138 30.84 -29.89 -116.51
N VAL A 1139 31.79 -29.41 -117.31
CA VAL A 1139 32.47 -28.12 -117.15
C VAL A 1139 31.99 -27.19 -118.27
N THR A 1140 31.35 -26.07 -117.95
CA THR A 1140 30.78 -25.14 -118.92
C THR A 1140 31.14 -23.69 -118.61
N ASP A 1141 31.56 -22.91 -119.62
CA ASP A 1141 31.95 -21.50 -119.48
C ASP A 1141 32.91 -21.19 -118.30
N SER A 1142 33.78 -22.14 -117.95
CA SER A 1142 34.55 -22.13 -116.70
C SER A 1142 36.06 -22.14 -116.94
N VAL A 1143 36.83 -21.88 -115.88
CA VAL A 1143 38.29 -21.85 -115.91
C VAL A 1143 38.85 -22.85 -114.90
N VAL A 1144 39.81 -23.68 -115.32
CA VAL A 1144 40.51 -24.66 -114.49
C VAL A 1144 42.01 -24.45 -114.70
N ASN A 1145 42.69 -23.83 -113.75
CA ASN A 1145 44.07 -23.36 -113.90
C ASN A 1145 45.01 -23.95 -112.84
N GLY A 1146 46.21 -24.40 -113.23
CA GLY A 1146 47.17 -25.02 -112.30
C GLY A 1146 48.61 -25.07 -112.82
N THR A 1147 49.56 -25.52 -111.99
CA THR A 1147 50.78 -26.14 -112.54
C THR A 1147 50.46 -27.50 -113.14
N ASN A 1148 49.50 -28.22 -112.55
CA ASN A 1148 48.75 -29.31 -113.15
C ASN A 1148 47.27 -28.97 -113.09
N ALA A 1149 46.55 -29.09 -114.20
CA ALA A 1149 45.11 -28.85 -114.30
C ALA A 1149 44.44 -30.11 -114.85
N THR A 1150 43.56 -30.73 -114.09
CA THR A 1150 43.02 -32.06 -114.38
C THR A 1150 41.50 -32.06 -114.28
N VAL A 1151 40.84 -32.67 -115.26
CA VAL A 1151 39.40 -32.99 -115.26
C VAL A 1151 39.30 -34.50 -115.54
N ASP A 1152 39.02 -35.31 -114.53
CA ASP A 1152 39.17 -36.76 -114.59
C ASP A 1152 37.89 -37.49 -114.18
N GLY A 1153 37.12 -37.91 -115.17
CA GLY A 1153 35.89 -38.68 -114.99
C GLY A 1153 36.08 -40.16 -115.33
N SER A 1154 35.34 -41.03 -114.65
CA SER A 1154 35.25 -42.45 -115.03
C SER A 1154 34.11 -42.73 -116.02
N GLY A 1155 33.13 -41.83 -116.13
CA GLY A 1155 31.96 -41.87 -117.02
C GLY A 1155 32.01 -40.84 -118.15
N ASN A 1156 31.00 -39.98 -118.27
CA ASN A 1156 30.91 -38.92 -119.28
C ASN A 1156 31.59 -37.64 -118.80
N VAL A 1157 32.48 -37.07 -119.61
CA VAL A 1157 33.12 -35.78 -119.33
C VAL A 1157 32.83 -34.79 -120.44
N SER A 1158 32.19 -33.68 -120.11
CA SER A 1158 31.85 -32.59 -121.01
C SER A 1158 32.59 -31.32 -120.60
N VAL A 1159 33.23 -30.62 -121.55
CA VAL A 1159 33.96 -29.37 -121.37
C VAL A 1159 33.55 -28.38 -122.47
N GLY A 1160 32.56 -27.52 -122.22
CA GLY A 1160 32.03 -26.53 -123.18
C GLY A 1160 32.39 -25.09 -122.82
N GLY A 1161 32.83 -24.24 -123.75
CA GLY A 1161 33.12 -22.82 -123.44
C GLY A 1161 34.20 -22.54 -122.39
N SER A 1162 35.00 -23.55 -122.03
CA SER A 1162 35.83 -23.55 -120.81
C SER A 1162 37.32 -23.65 -121.08
N ASN A 1163 38.15 -23.12 -120.18
CA ASN A 1163 39.60 -23.17 -120.28
C ASN A 1163 40.19 -24.09 -119.20
N VAL A 1164 40.83 -25.19 -119.59
CA VAL A 1164 41.65 -26.02 -118.72
C VAL A 1164 43.12 -25.71 -119.03
N THR A 1165 43.76 -24.87 -118.21
CA THR A 1165 45.08 -24.33 -118.48
C THR A 1165 46.09 -24.75 -117.42
N SER A 1166 47.28 -25.13 -117.87
CA SER A 1166 48.33 -25.63 -117.02
C SER A 1166 49.69 -25.07 -117.43
N THR A 1167 50.65 -25.01 -116.51
CA THR A 1167 52.06 -24.75 -116.89
C THR A 1167 52.87 -26.03 -117.07
N LYS A 1168 52.36 -27.19 -116.61
CA LYS A 1168 52.97 -28.51 -116.79
C LYS A 1168 52.00 -29.47 -117.48
N GLU A 1169 51.04 -30.06 -116.78
CA GLU A 1169 50.08 -31.03 -117.35
C GLU A 1169 48.64 -30.50 -117.32
N ALA A 1170 47.97 -30.40 -118.47
CA ALA A 1170 46.53 -30.18 -118.60
C ALA A 1170 45.86 -31.47 -119.07
N LYS A 1171 44.95 -32.06 -118.30
CA LYS A 1171 44.38 -33.39 -118.56
C LYS A 1171 42.86 -33.37 -118.52
N VAL A 1172 42.22 -34.00 -119.50
CA VAL A 1172 40.78 -34.26 -119.55
C VAL A 1172 40.56 -35.75 -119.85
N ASN A 1173 40.03 -36.52 -118.91
CA ASN A 1173 39.88 -37.97 -119.01
C ASN A 1173 38.43 -38.40 -118.77
N GLY A 1174 37.95 -39.42 -119.49
CA GLY A 1174 36.57 -39.94 -119.40
C GLY A 1174 36.39 -41.25 -120.17
N THR A 1175 35.26 -41.95 -119.99
CA THR A 1175 34.84 -43.00 -120.93
C THR A 1175 34.32 -42.37 -122.24
N ASN A 1176 33.48 -41.34 -122.12
CA ASN A 1176 33.06 -40.48 -123.24
C ASN A 1176 33.48 -39.04 -122.93
N VAL A 1177 34.34 -38.45 -123.76
CA VAL A 1177 34.81 -37.07 -123.56
C VAL A 1177 34.30 -36.17 -124.67
N SER A 1178 33.70 -35.04 -124.32
CA SER A 1178 33.19 -34.04 -125.24
C SER A 1178 33.76 -32.67 -124.89
N VAL A 1179 34.60 -32.10 -125.74
CA VAL A 1179 35.17 -30.76 -125.56
C VAL A 1179 34.64 -29.87 -126.67
N THR A 1180 33.89 -28.82 -126.33
CA THR A 1180 33.06 -28.08 -127.29
C THR A 1180 33.06 -26.56 -127.08
N ASN A 1181 32.40 -25.79 -127.96
CA ASN A 1181 32.02 -24.37 -127.74
C ASN A 1181 33.18 -23.41 -127.41
N ASN A 1182 34.29 -23.45 -128.15
CA ASN A 1182 35.53 -22.67 -127.95
C ASN A 1182 36.33 -23.01 -126.68
N SER A 1183 36.13 -24.19 -126.10
CA SER A 1183 36.94 -24.65 -124.97
C SER A 1183 38.43 -24.78 -125.34
N ASN A 1184 39.33 -24.48 -124.41
CA ASN A 1184 40.78 -24.60 -124.58
C ASN A 1184 41.41 -25.49 -123.51
N ILE A 1185 42.09 -26.55 -123.92
CA ILE A 1185 42.90 -27.42 -123.05
C ILE A 1185 44.37 -27.11 -123.34
N THR A 1186 45.07 -26.43 -122.43
CA THR A 1186 46.39 -25.85 -122.72
C THR A 1186 47.43 -26.15 -121.63
N GLY A 1187 48.63 -26.63 -121.99
CA GLY A 1187 49.74 -26.79 -121.03
C GLY A 1187 51.08 -27.11 -121.66
N ASN A 1188 52.11 -27.50 -120.89
CA ASN A 1188 53.32 -28.07 -121.51
C ASN A 1188 52.98 -29.42 -122.14
N ASN A 1189 52.27 -30.27 -121.40
CA ASN A 1189 51.55 -31.43 -121.91
C ASN A 1189 50.05 -31.21 -121.79
N ALA A 1190 49.31 -31.36 -122.88
CA ALA A 1190 47.85 -31.30 -122.91
C ALA A 1190 47.29 -32.64 -123.38
N GLU A 1191 46.45 -33.30 -122.59
CA GLU A 1191 45.95 -34.63 -122.86
C GLU A 1191 44.42 -34.70 -122.75
N VAL A 1192 43.77 -35.26 -123.76
CA VAL A 1192 42.34 -35.56 -123.78
C VAL A 1192 42.18 -37.06 -124.06
N ASN A 1193 41.68 -37.82 -123.09
CA ASN A 1193 41.65 -39.29 -123.18
C ASN A 1193 40.25 -39.84 -122.90
N GLY A 1194 39.75 -40.69 -123.79
CA GLY A 1194 38.60 -41.53 -123.52
C GLY A 1194 38.39 -42.65 -124.53
N THR A 1195 37.32 -43.43 -124.35
CA THR A 1195 36.95 -44.47 -125.32
C THR A 1195 36.34 -43.82 -126.55
N ASN A 1196 35.41 -42.87 -126.35
CA ASN A 1196 34.87 -42.00 -127.40
C ASN A 1196 35.24 -40.54 -127.12
N VAL A 1197 35.80 -39.83 -128.09
CA VAL A 1197 36.21 -38.43 -127.94
C VAL A 1197 35.57 -37.56 -129.02
N THR A 1198 34.85 -36.52 -128.60
CA THR A 1198 34.28 -35.49 -129.47
C THR A 1198 34.95 -34.16 -129.18
N LEU A 1199 35.53 -33.57 -130.22
CA LEU A 1199 36.14 -32.24 -130.21
C LEU A 1199 35.40 -31.40 -131.23
N ASP A 1200 34.63 -30.40 -130.79
CA ASP A 1200 33.83 -29.57 -131.69
C ASP A 1200 34.02 -28.09 -131.39
N ASN A 1201 34.65 -27.38 -132.31
CA ASN A 1201 35.02 -25.97 -132.15
C ASN A 1201 35.81 -25.74 -130.85
N SER A 1202 36.87 -26.52 -130.63
CA SER A 1202 37.69 -26.48 -129.40
C SER A 1202 39.18 -26.54 -129.72
N THR A 1203 40.04 -26.12 -128.77
CA THR A 1203 41.50 -26.12 -128.93
C THR A 1203 42.17 -27.02 -127.90
N VAL A 1204 43.02 -27.93 -128.34
CA VAL A 1204 43.98 -28.64 -127.47
C VAL A 1204 45.38 -28.20 -127.87
N LYS A 1205 46.09 -27.51 -126.98
CA LYS A 1205 47.33 -26.82 -127.28
C LYS A 1205 48.41 -27.15 -126.26
N ALA A 1206 49.55 -27.60 -126.73
CA ALA A 1206 50.68 -27.91 -125.88
C ALA A 1206 51.96 -27.22 -126.36
N THR A 1207 52.89 -26.91 -125.45
CA THR A 1207 54.24 -26.44 -125.82
C THR A 1207 55.25 -27.59 -125.95
N GLU A 1208 55.02 -28.73 -125.29
CA GLU A 1208 55.81 -29.97 -125.39
C GLU A 1208 55.02 -31.09 -126.09
N LYS A 1209 53.89 -31.55 -125.54
CA LYS A 1209 53.13 -32.70 -126.09
C LYS A 1209 51.60 -32.55 -125.98
N ALA A 1210 50.91 -32.54 -127.12
CA ALA A 1210 49.45 -32.60 -127.19
C ALA A 1210 49.00 -34.02 -127.56
N THR A 1211 48.10 -34.63 -126.79
CA THR A 1211 47.63 -36.00 -127.00
C THR A 1211 46.11 -36.07 -126.95
N VAL A 1212 45.50 -36.67 -127.96
CA VAL A 1212 44.07 -36.99 -127.98
C VAL A 1212 43.94 -38.49 -128.24
N ASN A 1213 43.35 -39.23 -127.31
CA ASN A 1213 43.21 -40.68 -127.39
C ASN A 1213 41.73 -41.08 -127.27
N GLY A 1214 41.19 -41.73 -128.30
CA GLY A 1214 39.82 -42.28 -128.37
C GLY A 1214 39.40 -42.60 -129.82
N THR A 1215 38.25 -43.25 -130.00
CA THR A 1215 37.56 -43.36 -131.31
C THR A 1215 36.65 -42.17 -131.53
#